data_AF-A0A9E7KLS1-F1
#
_entry.id   AF-A0A9E7KLS1-F1
#
_cell.length_a   1.000
_cell.length_b   1.000
_cell.length_c   1.000
_cell.angle_alpha   90.00
_cell.angle_beta   90.00
_cell.angle_gamma   90.00
#
_symmetry.space_group_name_H-M   'P 1'
#
loop_
_entity.id
_entity.type
_entity.pdbx_description
1 polymer ?
#
loop_
_entity_poly.entity_id
_entity_poly.type
_entity_poly.pdbx_seq_one_letter_code
_entity_poly.pdbx_strand_id
1 'polypeptide(L)'
;MGSSGATVQVSNIPLAAVAGEFFEYFEAAVGSVFACEIATARRNWKSRGFGRVQFDSLAAAERACLLAAEGRLPNFQRARLSITRSRDDIVARAAEGRNRVEGAVLRAGVLVGENRMEVFGVWEGVRAEIMPERKKLELFVDQSGEKYKLEVMFGDIIASCGCCLDGSESNAILLQIICLLSTLGVKDEIFESMQHDQMQQLGKMLTDKEVALRVLDRMAGSEVRTAIKMLMQGYDPKSEPYLSMMLKAYRDCQLSDIRSKCRIFVPKGRVLIGCLDETCTLDYGQAYIKVTMTKEELQNEDQTFLKNTDQTSAVVVGQVVVTRNPCLHPGDIRVLQAVYDVGLDDMGLVDCIVFPQKGARPHPNECSGGDLDGDLYFICWDKNLIPPETDTPMDYTPRRPRLMDHDVTLEEIQKFFVDYMINDTLGVISTTHLIYADSEPMKARSPKCLELANLHSEAVDFAKTGAPAEMPRVLRPKEFPDFMERWDRSTFISPGVIGKLYRAASIHFEDLSSDATFSKVSAYDYDLQVEGFEAFLSPAKEYRDRYSEKLSLLMNYYGAEHEDEILTGNLRNKSLYLQKDKKRYGEMKDRMLVGVRSLHQEVEGWFRCSCAERDSSRMASAWYHVTYHPDYQPETTFRSFPWILSDVLLNIKAVKKHQTLDLKVISSTNR
;
A
#
# COMPACT_ATOMS: atom_id res chain seq x y z
N MET A 1 22.92 10.35 9.61
CA MET A 1 24.31 9.92 9.35
C MET A 1 24.26 8.67 8.47
N GLY A 2 25.02 8.61 7.38
CA GLY A 2 24.88 7.55 6.37
C GLY A 2 25.20 6.16 6.89
N SER A 3 24.39 5.15 6.52
CA SER A 3 24.59 3.75 6.92
C SER A 3 25.94 3.24 6.40
N SER A 4 26.81 2.79 7.30
CA SER A 4 28.09 2.15 6.96
C SER A 4 27.97 0.64 7.11
N GLY A 5 28.58 -0.13 6.20
CA GLY A 5 28.50 -1.60 6.16
C GLY A 5 29.35 -2.29 7.23
N ALA A 6 29.37 -3.63 7.23
CA ALA A 6 30.13 -4.46 8.18
C ALA A 6 31.64 -4.56 7.86
N THR A 7 32.14 -3.69 6.97
CA THR A 7 33.53 -3.68 6.52
C THR A 7 34.30 -2.51 7.10
N VAL A 8 35.54 -2.76 7.51
CA VAL A 8 36.50 -1.76 7.98
C VAL A 8 37.73 -1.74 7.09
N GLN A 9 38.29 -0.56 6.91
CA GLN A 9 39.60 -0.38 6.29
C GLN A 9 40.66 -0.42 7.39
N VAL A 10 41.73 -1.16 7.14
CA VAL A 10 42.82 -1.37 8.09
C VAL A 10 44.11 -0.84 7.49
N SER A 11 44.82 0.00 8.23
CA SER A 11 46.11 0.60 7.86
C SER A 11 47.20 0.22 8.88
N ASN A 12 48.46 0.41 8.51
CA ASN A 12 49.65 -0.02 9.25
C ASN A 12 49.84 -1.54 9.31
N ILE A 13 49.41 -2.25 8.27
CA ILE A 13 49.62 -3.70 8.16
C ILE A 13 51.11 -3.96 7.86
N PRO A 14 51.80 -4.84 8.63
CA PRO A 14 53.20 -5.19 8.35
C PRO A 14 53.43 -5.72 6.93
N LEU A 15 54.61 -5.44 6.36
CA LEU A 15 54.95 -5.83 4.98
C LEU A 15 55.02 -7.36 4.77
N ALA A 16 55.25 -8.11 5.86
CA ALA A 16 55.30 -9.57 5.90
C ALA A 16 53.96 -10.22 6.24
N ALA A 17 52.90 -9.44 6.44
CA ALA A 17 51.58 -9.95 6.79
C ALA A 17 50.99 -10.84 5.69
N VAL A 18 50.47 -11.99 6.09
CA VAL A 18 49.75 -12.93 5.23
C VAL A 18 48.27 -12.88 5.58
N ALA A 19 47.39 -12.99 4.58
CA ALA A 19 45.94 -12.85 4.76
C ALA A 19 45.35 -13.86 5.76
N GLY A 20 45.87 -15.10 5.82
CA GLY A 20 45.42 -16.12 6.78
C GLY A 20 45.67 -15.72 8.23
N GLU A 21 46.89 -15.33 8.58
CA GLU A 21 47.22 -14.85 9.94
C GLU A 21 46.45 -13.58 10.31
N PHE A 22 46.21 -12.73 9.32
CA PHE A 22 45.45 -11.49 9.48
C PHE A 22 43.96 -11.77 9.77
N PHE A 23 43.39 -12.78 9.13
CA PHE A 23 42.04 -13.26 9.39
C PHE A 23 41.89 -13.81 10.82
N GLU A 24 42.76 -14.75 11.21
CA GLU A 24 42.75 -15.38 12.53
C GLU A 24 42.92 -14.35 13.66
N TYR A 25 43.78 -13.35 13.45
CA TYR A 25 43.96 -12.26 14.40
C TYR A 25 42.67 -11.49 14.67
N PHE A 26 41.90 -11.14 13.62
CA PHE A 26 40.66 -10.39 13.80
C PHE A 26 39.53 -11.26 14.37
N GLU A 27 39.49 -12.56 14.04
CA GLU A 27 38.58 -13.50 14.69
C GLU A 27 38.82 -13.57 16.20
N ALA A 28 40.09 -13.69 16.60
CA ALA A 28 40.46 -13.77 18.01
C ALA A 28 40.27 -12.44 18.76
N ALA A 29 40.56 -11.31 18.12
CA ALA A 29 40.56 -9.99 18.77
C ALA A 29 39.18 -9.31 18.83
N VAL A 30 38.29 -9.61 17.87
CA VAL A 30 37.03 -8.88 17.68
C VAL A 30 35.82 -9.81 17.57
N GLY A 31 35.98 -10.94 16.86
CA GLY A 31 34.93 -11.93 16.59
C GLY A 31 34.83 -12.28 15.11
N SER A 32 33.85 -13.12 14.77
CA SER A 32 33.68 -13.76 13.45
C SER A 32 33.95 -12.85 12.25
N VAL A 33 34.97 -13.24 11.46
CA VAL A 33 35.40 -12.53 10.25
C VAL A 33 34.83 -13.27 9.05
N PHE A 34 34.26 -12.53 8.11
CA PHE A 34 33.70 -13.11 6.90
C PHE A 34 34.73 -13.16 5.76
N ALA A 35 35.44 -12.06 5.56
CA ALA A 35 36.47 -11.94 4.54
C ALA A 35 37.53 -10.93 4.98
N CYS A 36 38.75 -11.10 4.51
CA CYS A 36 39.79 -10.09 4.64
C CYS A 36 40.61 -10.01 3.35
N GLU A 37 41.11 -8.82 3.05
CA GLU A 37 42.08 -8.62 1.98
C GLU A 37 43.22 -7.73 2.45
N ILE A 38 44.40 -8.00 1.94
CA ILE A 38 45.57 -7.16 2.11
C ILE A 38 45.96 -6.67 0.72
N ALA A 39 46.09 -5.37 0.53
CA ALA A 39 46.51 -4.84 -0.75
C ALA A 39 47.98 -5.22 -0.98
N THR A 40 48.28 -5.99 -2.04
CA THR A 40 49.64 -6.45 -2.34
C THR A 40 50.22 -5.81 -3.60
N ALA A 41 51.55 -5.68 -3.69
CA ALA A 41 52.21 -5.27 -4.92
C ALA A 41 52.31 -6.43 -5.93
N ARG A 42 51.82 -6.22 -7.18
CA ARG A 42 51.72 -7.25 -8.23
C ARG A 42 53.04 -7.97 -8.59
N ARG A 43 54.20 -7.42 -8.25
CA ARG A 43 55.52 -7.99 -8.58
C ARG A 43 56.08 -8.97 -7.55
N ASN A 44 55.63 -8.93 -6.29
CA ASN A 44 56.22 -9.75 -5.20
C ASN A 44 55.24 -10.14 -4.09
N TRP A 45 53.93 -9.87 -4.26
CA TRP A 45 52.86 -10.20 -3.31
C TRP A 45 53.06 -9.64 -1.88
N LYS A 46 53.96 -8.68 -1.68
CA LYS A 46 54.17 -8.04 -0.38
C LYS A 46 53.04 -7.05 -0.09
N SER A 47 52.63 -6.99 1.19
CA SER A 47 51.62 -6.04 1.69
C SER A 47 52.04 -4.60 1.39
N ARG A 48 51.08 -3.75 1.01
CA ARG A 48 51.25 -2.30 0.80
C ARG A 48 50.95 -1.49 2.06
N GLY A 49 50.71 -2.15 3.19
CA GLY A 49 50.47 -1.47 4.48
C GLY A 49 49.00 -1.18 4.78
N PHE A 50 48.08 -1.56 3.89
CA PHE A 50 46.65 -1.36 4.06
C PHE A 50 45.85 -2.52 3.47
N GLY A 51 44.63 -2.68 3.96
CA GLY A 51 43.73 -3.77 3.61
C GLY A 51 42.32 -3.50 4.11
N ARG A 52 41.45 -4.48 3.97
CA ARG A 52 40.07 -4.43 4.46
C ARG A 52 39.76 -5.70 5.23
N VAL A 53 38.88 -5.57 6.22
CA VAL A 53 38.32 -6.70 6.96
C VAL A 53 36.82 -6.53 7.00
N GLN A 54 36.10 -7.54 6.56
CA GLN A 54 34.66 -7.61 6.55
C GLN A 54 34.22 -8.60 7.62
N PHE A 55 33.47 -8.13 8.61
CA PHE A 55 32.98 -8.95 9.70
C PHE A 55 31.60 -9.54 9.38
N ASP A 56 31.22 -10.59 10.09
CA ASP A 56 29.87 -11.16 9.97
C ASP A 56 28.78 -10.25 10.54
N SER A 57 29.09 -9.23 11.33
CA SER A 57 28.07 -8.32 11.85
C SER A 57 28.54 -6.87 11.89
N LEU A 58 27.60 -5.95 11.74
CA LEU A 58 27.85 -4.51 11.92
C LEU A 58 28.40 -4.22 13.33
N ALA A 59 27.88 -4.91 14.35
CA ALA A 59 28.34 -4.78 15.72
C ALA A 59 29.81 -5.22 15.89
N ALA A 60 30.29 -6.23 15.16
CA ALA A 60 31.70 -6.62 15.18
C ALA A 60 32.59 -5.54 14.53
N ALA A 61 32.15 -4.94 13.42
CA ALA A 61 32.85 -3.81 12.80
C ALA A 61 32.90 -2.58 13.73
N GLU A 62 31.83 -2.32 14.48
CA GLU A 62 31.78 -1.27 15.52
C GLU A 62 32.75 -1.53 16.65
N ARG A 63 32.75 -2.76 17.17
CA ARG A 63 33.69 -3.19 18.20
C ARG A 63 35.13 -3.08 17.73
N ALA A 64 35.45 -3.43 16.48
CA ALA A 64 36.79 -3.26 15.92
C ALA A 64 37.25 -1.80 15.95
N CYS A 65 36.39 -0.88 15.49
CA CYS A 65 36.67 0.56 15.50
C CYS A 65 36.83 1.09 16.93
N LEU A 66 35.96 0.67 17.87
CA LEU A 66 36.03 1.08 19.27
C LEU A 66 37.30 0.57 19.95
N LEU A 67 37.64 -0.72 19.80
CA LEU A 67 38.86 -1.30 20.37
C LEU A 67 40.13 -0.64 19.82
N ALA A 68 40.16 -0.29 18.54
CA ALA A 68 41.27 0.44 17.94
C ALA A 68 41.39 1.88 18.48
N ALA A 69 40.26 2.58 18.59
CA ALA A 69 40.19 3.96 19.13
C ALA A 69 40.60 4.02 20.62
N GLU A 70 40.16 3.05 21.42
CA GLU A 70 40.53 2.91 22.83
C GLU A 70 41.95 2.35 23.03
N GLY A 71 42.62 1.92 21.96
CA GLY A 71 43.96 1.31 22.03
C GLY A 71 44.01 -0.05 22.70
N ARG A 72 42.87 -0.74 22.76
CA ARG A 72 42.70 -2.06 23.39
C ARG A 72 42.77 -3.22 22.39
N LEU A 73 42.84 -2.91 21.10
CA LEU A 73 43.08 -3.91 20.06
C LEU A 73 44.52 -4.46 20.18
N PRO A 74 44.72 -5.79 20.29
CA PRO A 74 46.06 -6.39 20.43
C PRO A 74 46.99 -6.03 19.26
N ASN A 75 48.31 -6.01 19.46
CA ASN A 75 49.23 -5.74 18.35
C ASN A 75 49.26 -6.93 17.36
N PHE A 76 49.15 -6.65 16.07
CA PHE A 76 49.33 -7.66 15.01
C PHE A 76 50.78 -7.67 14.54
N GLN A 77 51.50 -8.78 14.75
CA GLN A 77 52.94 -8.90 14.45
C GLN A 77 53.79 -7.69 14.94
N ARG A 78 53.54 -7.22 16.18
CA ARG A 78 54.18 -6.05 16.82
C ARG A 78 53.81 -4.67 16.23
N ALA A 79 52.88 -4.60 15.29
CA ALA A 79 52.33 -3.34 14.77
C ALA A 79 50.97 -3.02 15.39
N ARG A 80 50.74 -1.72 15.64
CA ARG A 80 49.43 -1.19 16.04
C ARG A 80 48.64 -0.81 14.79
N LEU A 81 47.57 -1.56 14.55
CA LEU A 81 46.71 -1.35 13.39
C LEU A 81 45.83 -0.11 13.59
N SER A 82 45.57 0.62 12.50
CA SER A 82 44.61 1.71 12.46
C SER A 82 43.37 1.27 11.69
N ILE A 83 42.18 1.49 12.25
CA ILE A 83 40.92 0.98 11.71
C ILE A 83 39.96 2.15 11.48
N THR A 84 39.42 2.22 10.27
CA THR A 84 38.38 3.18 9.88
C THR A 84 37.21 2.46 9.22
N ARG A 85 36.01 3.03 9.28
CA ARG A 85 34.84 2.44 8.60
C ARG A 85 35.01 2.50 7.08
N SER A 86 34.72 1.39 6.40
CA SER A 86 34.70 1.30 4.94
C SER A 86 33.25 1.23 4.44
N ARG A 87 33.00 1.80 3.25
CA ARG A 87 31.72 1.65 2.53
C ARG A 87 31.76 0.50 1.52
N ASP A 88 32.96 0.07 1.15
CA ASP A 88 33.18 -0.94 0.13
C ASP A 88 33.45 -2.29 0.80
N ASP A 89 32.50 -3.22 0.67
CA ASP A 89 32.68 -4.60 1.11
C ASP A 89 33.69 -5.34 0.24
N ILE A 90 34.32 -6.37 0.81
CA ILE A 90 35.26 -7.26 0.12
C ILE A 90 34.45 -8.27 -0.70
N VAL A 91 33.43 -8.84 -0.07
CA VAL A 91 32.44 -9.72 -0.67
C VAL A 91 31.08 -9.05 -0.49
N ALA A 92 30.38 -8.79 -1.59
CA ALA A 92 29.05 -8.19 -1.56
C ALA A 92 28.11 -9.06 -0.72
N ARG A 93 27.55 -8.51 0.35
CA ARG A 93 26.55 -9.18 1.17
C ARG A 93 25.60 -8.21 1.84
N ALA A 94 24.44 -8.68 2.28
CA ALA A 94 23.48 -7.86 3.03
C ALA A 94 24.11 -7.30 4.32
N ALA A 95 24.07 -5.98 4.51
CA ALA A 95 24.74 -5.32 5.65
C ALA A 95 24.19 -5.74 7.03
N GLU A 96 22.89 -6.04 7.12
CA GLU A 96 22.22 -6.45 8.35
C GLU A 96 22.01 -7.97 8.39
N GLY A 97 22.31 -8.59 9.55
CA GLY A 97 22.15 -10.04 9.72
C GLY A 97 20.71 -10.54 9.53
N ARG A 98 19.71 -9.74 9.90
CA ARG A 98 18.27 -10.07 9.69
C ARG A 98 17.87 -10.16 8.22
N ASN A 99 18.65 -9.58 7.32
CA ASN A 99 18.41 -9.61 5.88
C ASN A 99 19.13 -10.79 5.19
N ARG A 100 19.75 -11.67 5.98
CA ARG A 100 20.41 -12.90 5.53
C ARG A 100 19.56 -14.07 6.00
N VAL A 101 18.86 -14.67 5.07
CA VAL A 101 17.99 -15.81 5.34
C VAL A 101 18.74 -17.07 4.93
N GLU A 102 18.86 -18.01 5.86
CA GLU A 102 19.45 -19.32 5.63
C GLU A 102 18.34 -20.37 5.77
N GLY A 103 18.42 -21.45 4.97
CA GLY A 103 17.45 -22.53 5.05
C GLY A 103 16.05 -22.19 4.52
N ALA A 104 15.93 -21.16 3.68
CA ALA A 104 14.64 -20.76 3.11
C ALA A 104 14.14 -21.79 2.09
N VAL A 105 12.83 -21.80 1.87
CA VAL A 105 12.23 -22.51 0.74
C VAL A 105 11.84 -21.48 -0.31
N LEU A 106 12.52 -21.46 -1.45
CA LEU A 106 12.12 -20.66 -2.60
C LEU A 106 11.08 -21.43 -3.38
N ARG A 107 9.90 -20.83 -3.53
CA ARG A 107 8.84 -21.34 -4.42
C ARG A 107 8.76 -20.37 -5.59
N ALA A 108 9.12 -20.82 -6.78
CA ALA A 108 8.86 -20.09 -8.02
C ALA A 108 7.57 -20.63 -8.61
N GLY A 109 6.65 -19.72 -8.88
CA GLY A 109 5.33 -20.06 -9.35
C GLY A 109 4.69 -18.90 -10.07
N VAL A 110 3.56 -19.19 -10.70
CA VAL A 110 2.69 -18.18 -11.28
C VAL A 110 1.58 -17.93 -10.27
N LEU A 111 1.22 -16.67 -10.05
CA LEU A 111 0.05 -16.34 -9.24
C LEU A 111 -1.19 -16.81 -10.00
N VAL A 112 -1.95 -17.72 -9.39
CA VAL A 112 -3.23 -18.23 -9.93
C VAL A 112 -4.43 -17.72 -9.11
N GLY A 113 -4.15 -16.85 -8.12
CA GLY A 113 -5.12 -16.13 -7.31
C GLY A 113 -4.41 -15.22 -6.30
N GLU A 114 -5.14 -14.33 -5.65
CA GLU A 114 -4.57 -13.28 -4.76
C GLU A 114 -3.67 -13.82 -3.64
N ASN A 115 -3.97 -15.00 -3.10
CA ASN A 115 -3.17 -15.69 -2.07
C ASN A 115 -2.74 -17.10 -2.50
N ARG A 116 -2.82 -17.41 -3.80
CA ARG A 116 -2.57 -18.75 -4.34
C ARG A 116 -1.58 -18.66 -5.48
N MET A 117 -0.41 -19.25 -5.27
CA MET A 117 0.62 -19.37 -6.28
C MET A 117 0.73 -20.83 -6.69
N GLU A 118 0.56 -21.11 -7.99
CA GLU A 118 0.84 -22.42 -8.54
C GLU A 118 2.34 -22.54 -8.77
N VAL A 119 2.95 -23.45 -8.03
CA VAL A 119 4.40 -23.53 -7.90
C VAL A 119 4.92 -24.51 -8.94
N PHE A 120 5.63 -24.00 -9.95
CA PHE A 120 6.30 -24.84 -10.94
C PHE A 120 7.72 -25.24 -10.50
N GLY A 121 8.28 -24.59 -9.48
CA GLY A 121 9.62 -24.90 -8.96
C GLY A 121 9.74 -24.65 -7.46
N VAL A 122 10.34 -25.61 -6.75
CA VAL A 122 10.64 -25.51 -5.32
C VAL A 122 12.11 -25.81 -5.09
N TRP A 123 12.78 -24.95 -4.35
CA TRP A 123 14.14 -25.14 -3.89
C TRP A 123 14.17 -25.01 -2.37
N GLU A 124 14.63 -26.05 -1.68
CA GLU A 124 14.77 -26.08 -0.23
C GLU A 124 16.21 -25.76 0.17
N GLY A 125 16.40 -25.21 1.36
CA GLY A 125 17.75 -24.86 1.84
C GLY A 125 18.36 -23.63 1.14
N VAL A 126 17.53 -22.80 0.50
CA VAL A 126 17.95 -21.60 -0.23
C VAL A 126 18.50 -20.57 0.73
N ARG A 127 19.65 -20.01 0.37
CA ARG A 127 20.19 -18.82 1.04
C ARG A 127 19.72 -17.58 0.29
N ALA A 128 19.17 -16.61 1.00
CA ALA A 128 18.73 -15.34 0.45
C ALA A 128 19.45 -14.18 1.13
N GLU A 129 19.94 -13.24 0.33
CA GLU A 129 20.52 -11.99 0.80
C GLU A 129 19.77 -10.80 0.23
N ILE A 130 19.04 -10.10 1.10
CA ILE A 130 18.30 -8.90 0.75
C ILE A 130 19.23 -7.71 1.01
N MET A 131 19.61 -6.97 -0.04
CA MET A 131 20.56 -5.86 0.04
C MET A 131 19.88 -4.53 -0.34
N PRO A 132 19.05 -3.92 0.54
CA PRO A 132 18.40 -2.64 0.26
C PRO A 132 19.40 -1.53 -0.12
N GLU A 133 20.59 -1.55 0.49
CA GLU A 133 21.68 -0.62 0.23
C GLU A 133 22.25 -0.71 -1.19
N ARG A 134 22.08 -1.86 -1.86
CA ARG A 134 22.49 -2.11 -3.25
C ARG A 134 21.30 -2.26 -4.20
N LYS A 135 20.07 -2.09 -3.69
CA LYS A 135 18.81 -2.27 -4.42
C LYS A 135 18.74 -3.62 -5.14
N LYS A 136 19.14 -4.71 -4.49
CA LYS A 136 19.07 -6.05 -5.07
C LYS A 136 18.84 -7.15 -4.05
N LEU A 137 18.31 -8.27 -4.52
CA LEU A 137 18.09 -9.52 -3.82
C LEU A 137 18.94 -10.60 -4.50
N GLU A 138 19.76 -11.32 -3.75
CA GLU A 138 20.49 -12.48 -4.24
C GLU A 138 19.93 -13.76 -3.61
N LEU A 139 19.57 -14.73 -4.45
CA LEU A 139 19.09 -16.05 -4.04
C LEU A 139 20.07 -17.11 -4.53
N PHE A 140 20.53 -17.97 -3.63
CA PHE A 140 21.44 -19.07 -3.95
C PHE A 140 20.65 -20.38 -3.94
N VAL A 141 20.46 -20.95 -5.12
CA VAL A 141 19.65 -22.15 -5.35
C VAL A 141 20.53 -23.29 -5.85
N ASP A 142 20.23 -24.52 -5.45
CA ASP A 142 20.90 -25.73 -5.94
C ASP A 142 19.98 -26.44 -6.93
N GLN A 143 20.45 -26.66 -8.16
CA GLN A 143 19.70 -27.36 -9.17
C GLN A 143 20.60 -28.36 -9.89
N SER A 144 20.21 -29.63 -9.87
CA SER A 144 20.95 -30.73 -10.51
C SER A 144 22.39 -30.90 -10.01
N GLY A 145 22.68 -30.52 -8.76
CA GLY A 145 24.01 -30.64 -8.14
C GLY A 145 24.94 -29.45 -8.40
N GLU A 146 24.46 -28.42 -9.11
CA GLU A 146 25.17 -27.18 -9.37
C GLU A 146 24.50 -26.02 -8.62
N LYS A 147 25.31 -25.11 -8.07
CA LYS A 147 24.83 -23.95 -7.31
C LYS A 147 24.73 -22.72 -8.20
N TYR A 148 23.53 -22.15 -8.28
CA TYR A 148 23.23 -20.96 -9.06
C TYR A 148 22.97 -19.76 -8.14
N LYS A 149 23.45 -18.59 -8.55
CA LYS A 149 23.14 -17.31 -7.91
C LYS A 149 22.16 -16.55 -8.80
N LEU A 150 20.92 -16.42 -8.34
CA LEU A 150 19.89 -15.60 -8.97
C LEU A 150 19.96 -14.20 -8.37
N GLU A 151 20.29 -13.21 -9.20
CA GLU A 151 20.37 -11.81 -8.81
C GLU A 151 19.15 -11.07 -9.36
N VAL A 152 18.33 -10.51 -8.46
CA VAL A 152 17.10 -9.79 -8.79
C VAL A 152 17.27 -8.34 -8.33
N MET A 153 17.27 -7.39 -9.26
CA MET A 153 17.34 -5.98 -8.90
C MET A 153 15.97 -5.53 -8.37
N PHE A 154 15.95 -4.64 -7.38
CA PHE A 154 14.69 -4.11 -6.85
C PHE A 154 13.89 -3.34 -7.90
N GLY A 155 14.55 -2.81 -8.93
CA GLY A 155 13.87 -2.19 -10.08
C GLY A 155 13.10 -3.18 -10.94
N ASP A 156 13.48 -4.46 -10.90
CA ASP A 156 12.82 -5.55 -11.65
C ASP A 156 11.69 -6.20 -10.82
N ILE A 157 11.56 -5.80 -9.55
CA ILE A 157 10.48 -6.24 -8.66
C ILE A 157 9.27 -5.35 -8.94
N ILE A 158 8.33 -5.89 -9.69
CA ILE A 158 7.08 -5.22 -10.10
C ILE A 158 6.24 -4.84 -8.86
N ALA A 159 6.19 -5.72 -7.86
CA ALA A 159 5.55 -5.49 -6.58
C ALA A 159 6.17 -6.39 -5.49
N SER A 160 6.22 -5.90 -4.26
CA SER A 160 6.59 -6.69 -3.09
C SER A 160 5.49 -6.60 -2.04
N CYS A 161 4.75 -7.69 -1.87
CA CYS A 161 3.62 -7.75 -0.95
C CYS A 161 4.05 -8.49 0.32
N GLY A 162 3.95 -7.83 1.47
CA GLY A 162 4.00 -8.54 2.76
C GLY A 162 2.70 -9.32 2.93
N CYS A 163 2.71 -10.63 2.67
CA CYS A 163 1.52 -11.44 2.83
C CYS A 163 1.25 -11.72 4.32
N CYS A 164 0.14 -11.19 4.81
CA CYS A 164 -0.63 -11.78 5.91
C CYS A 164 -2.02 -12.05 5.33
N LEU A 165 -2.48 -13.29 5.47
CA LEU A 165 -3.83 -13.71 5.08
C LEU A 165 -4.84 -12.95 5.93
N ASP A 166 -5.47 -11.93 5.34
CA ASP A 166 -6.82 -11.44 5.60
C ASP A 166 -7.08 -10.30 4.61
N GLY A 167 -7.89 -10.59 3.59
CA GLY A 167 -8.13 -9.75 2.43
C GLY A 167 -9.07 -8.57 2.68
N SER A 168 -8.85 -7.51 1.91
CA SER A 168 -9.89 -6.60 1.41
C SER A 168 -9.23 -5.55 0.51
N GLU A 169 -9.55 -5.54 -0.79
CA GLU A 169 -9.48 -4.31 -1.60
C GLU A 169 -10.85 -3.62 -1.63
N SER A 170 -10.87 -2.29 -1.79
CA SER A 170 -12.07 -1.47 -1.66
C SER A 170 -12.91 -1.38 -2.96
N ASN A 171 -14.22 -1.63 -2.86
CA ASN A 171 -15.20 -1.43 -3.95
C ASN A 171 -15.39 0.06 -4.30
N ALA A 172 -14.79 0.58 -5.37
CA ALA A 172 -15.01 1.95 -5.80
C ALA A 172 -15.08 2.09 -7.33
N ILE A 173 -15.92 3.00 -7.83
CA ILE A 173 -15.92 3.41 -9.23
C ILE A 173 -14.85 4.48 -9.46
N LEU A 174 -14.11 4.32 -10.56
CA LEU A 174 -13.11 5.26 -11.04
C LEU A 174 -13.74 6.32 -11.96
N LEU A 175 -13.17 7.52 -11.91
CA LEU A 175 -13.53 8.71 -12.70
C LEU A 175 -13.84 8.40 -14.19
N GLN A 176 -13.05 7.53 -14.82
CA GLN A 176 -13.19 7.17 -16.24
C GLN A 176 -14.48 6.40 -16.51
N ILE A 177 -14.88 5.47 -15.62
CA ILE A 177 -16.12 4.70 -15.79
C ILE A 177 -17.34 5.62 -15.68
N ILE A 178 -17.31 6.63 -14.80
CA ILE A 178 -18.42 7.58 -14.64
C ILE A 178 -18.71 8.31 -15.97
N CYS A 179 -17.67 8.79 -16.66
CA CYS A 179 -17.82 9.42 -17.98
C CYS A 179 -18.47 8.49 -19.00
N LEU A 180 -18.06 7.22 -19.02
CA LEU A 180 -18.59 6.24 -19.98
C LEU A 180 -20.02 5.84 -19.65
N LEU A 181 -20.35 5.58 -18.38
CA LEU A 181 -21.72 5.31 -17.95
C LEU A 181 -22.65 6.49 -18.25
N SER A 182 -22.21 7.73 -18.01
CA SER A 182 -22.95 8.94 -18.38
C SER A 182 -23.05 9.11 -19.91
N THR A 183 -22.08 8.60 -20.69
CA THR A 183 -22.16 8.55 -22.17
C THR A 183 -23.19 7.53 -22.65
N LEU A 184 -23.30 6.40 -21.97
CA LEU A 184 -24.26 5.33 -22.25
C LEU A 184 -25.67 5.57 -21.66
N GLY A 185 -25.92 6.76 -21.10
CA GLY A 185 -27.25 7.20 -20.67
C GLY A 185 -27.58 6.98 -19.20
N VAL A 186 -26.64 6.57 -18.35
CA VAL A 186 -26.83 6.62 -16.89
C VAL A 186 -26.96 8.08 -16.46
N LYS A 187 -28.01 8.38 -15.70
CA LYS A 187 -28.35 9.73 -15.28
C LYS A 187 -27.33 10.31 -14.29
N ASP A 188 -26.93 11.56 -14.49
CA ASP A 188 -25.95 12.24 -13.63
C ASP A 188 -26.43 12.29 -12.16
N GLU A 189 -27.73 12.45 -11.93
CA GLU A 189 -28.32 12.54 -10.58
C GLU A 189 -28.08 11.29 -9.73
N ILE A 190 -27.87 10.14 -10.37
CA ILE A 190 -27.56 8.88 -9.67
C ILE A 190 -26.18 8.97 -9.03
N PHE A 191 -25.18 9.44 -9.76
CA PHE A 191 -23.82 9.65 -9.23
C PHE A 191 -23.79 10.74 -8.18
N GLU A 192 -24.53 11.83 -8.41
CA GLU A 192 -24.65 12.93 -7.45
C GLU A 192 -25.27 12.46 -6.12
N SER A 193 -26.34 11.65 -6.18
CA SER A 193 -26.96 11.04 -4.99
C SER A 193 -25.99 10.12 -4.26
N MET A 194 -25.29 9.23 -4.98
CA MET A 194 -24.33 8.31 -4.36
C MET A 194 -23.18 9.05 -3.67
N GLN A 195 -22.64 10.09 -4.31
CA GLN A 195 -21.62 10.93 -3.70
C GLN A 195 -22.16 11.67 -2.47
N HIS A 196 -23.36 12.24 -2.56
CA HIS A 196 -24.00 12.94 -1.45
C HIS A 196 -24.20 12.01 -0.25
N ASP A 197 -24.74 10.81 -0.46
CA ASP A 197 -24.93 9.81 0.58
C ASP A 197 -23.60 9.42 1.24
N GLN A 198 -22.55 9.20 0.43
CA GLN A 198 -21.22 8.89 0.94
C GLN A 198 -20.66 10.04 1.80
N MET A 199 -20.74 11.29 1.33
CA MET A 199 -20.29 12.46 2.11
C MET A 199 -21.08 12.62 3.41
N GLN A 200 -22.39 12.34 3.40
CA GLN A 200 -23.22 12.36 4.60
C GLN A 200 -22.82 11.28 5.62
N GLN A 201 -22.53 10.06 5.17
CA GLN A 201 -22.01 8.99 6.04
C GLN A 201 -20.65 9.37 6.64
N LEU A 202 -19.77 9.97 5.84
CA LEU A 202 -18.47 10.48 6.30
C LEU A 202 -18.62 11.56 7.37
N GLY A 203 -19.64 12.42 7.27
CA GLY A 203 -19.99 13.38 8.33
C GLY A 203 -20.48 12.68 9.60
N LYS A 204 -21.43 11.75 9.46
CA LYS A 204 -22.04 10.99 10.57
C LYS A 204 -21.04 10.10 11.32
N MET A 205 -19.97 9.64 10.69
CA MET A 205 -18.88 8.88 11.33
C MET A 205 -18.28 9.58 12.56
N LEU A 206 -18.33 10.91 12.62
CA LEU A 206 -17.79 11.66 13.77
C LEU A 206 -18.75 11.72 14.98
N THR A 207 -19.95 11.18 14.85
CA THR A 207 -21.01 11.26 15.87
C THR A 207 -21.64 9.90 16.18
N ASP A 208 -21.69 9.01 15.19
CA ASP A 208 -22.36 7.72 15.28
C ASP A 208 -21.33 6.59 15.16
N LYS A 209 -21.23 5.78 16.21
CA LYS A 209 -20.32 4.64 16.30
C LYS A 209 -20.57 3.60 15.22
N GLU A 210 -21.83 3.27 14.93
CA GLU A 210 -22.16 2.20 13.99
C GLU A 210 -21.86 2.64 12.55
N VAL A 211 -22.13 3.92 12.24
CA VAL A 211 -21.70 4.51 10.98
C VAL A 211 -20.17 4.51 10.86
N ALA A 212 -19.46 4.86 11.95
CA ALA A 212 -18.01 4.86 11.96
C ALA A 212 -17.42 3.47 11.70
N LEU A 213 -17.95 2.43 12.36
CA LEU A 213 -17.53 1.05 12.11
C LEU A 213 -17.77 0.63 10.66
N ARG A 214 -18.93 0.94 10.08
CA ARG A 214 -19.22 0.63 8.67
C ARG A 214 -18.28 1.34 7.69
N VAL A 215 -17.96 2.61 7.93
CA VAL A 215 -17.02 3.37 7.08
C VAL A 215 -15.61 2.80 7.22
N LEU A 216 -15.14 2.53 8.44
CA LEU A 216 -13.81 1.99 8.68
C LEU A 216 -13.64 0.56 8.16
N ASP A 217 -14.68 -0.28 8.26
CA ASP A 217 -14.68 -1.64 7.69
C ASP A 217 -14.50 -1.63 6.16
N ARG A 218 -14.95 -0.56 5.48
CA ARG A 218 -14.75 -0.38 4.02
C ARG A 218 -13.34 0.13 3.68
N MET A 219 -12.64 0.70 4.66
CA MET A 219 -11.29 1.21 4.51
C MET A 219 -10.28 0.09 4.77
N ALA A 220 -9.65 -0.43 3.71
CA ALA A 220 -8.57 -1.39 3.83
C ALA A 220 -7.32 -0.71 4.41
N GLY A 221 -6.76 -1.25 5.50
CA GLY A 221 -5.51 -0.75 6.09
C GLY A 221 -5.23 -1.24 7.51
N SER A 222 -3.96 -1.39 7.85
CA SER A 222 -3.54 -1.71 9.23
C SER A 222 -3.79 -0.55 10.20
N GLU A 223 -3.89 0.65 9.65
CA GLU A 223 -3.94 1.91 10.37
C GLU A 223 -5.30 2.12 11.06
N VAL A 224 -6.40 1.66 10.46
CA VAL A 224 -7.75 1.81 11.02
C VAL A 224 -8.06 0.85 12.17
N ARG A 225 -7.26 -0.21 12.35
CA ARG A 225 -7.52 -1.29 13.32
C ARG A 225 -7.68 -0.78 14.74
N THR A 226 -6.84 0.16 15.18
CA THR A 226 -6.92 0.72 16.53
C THR A 226 -8.24 1.44 16.74
N ALA A 227 -8.68 2.27 15.77
CA ALA A 227 -9.95 2.97 15.84
C ALA A 227 -11.15 1.99 15.87
N ILE A 228 -11.11 0.94 15.05
CA ILE A 228 -12.14 -0.13 15.06
C ILE A 228 -12.21 -0.81 16.43
N LYS A 229 -11.06 -1.22 16.99
CA LYS A 229 -11.00 -1.85 18.32
C LYS A 229 -11.57 -0.94 19.41
N MET A 230 -11.25 0.36 19.39
CA MET A 230 -11.79 1.34 20.34
C MET A 230 -13.31 1.46 20.23
N LEU A 231 -13.83 1.61 19.02
CA LEU A 231 -15.28 1.70 18.78
C LEU A 231 -15.98 0.41 19.23
N MET A 232 -15.45 -0.78 18.91
CA MET A 232 -16.00 -2.06 19.35
C MET A 232 -16.07 -2.18 20.89
N GLN A 233 -15.06 -1.67 21.60
CA GLN A 233 -15.04 -1.65 23.07
C GLN A 233 -16.01 -0.62 23.70
N GLY A 234 -16.68 0.19 22.88
CA GLY A 234 -17.74 1.10 23.30
C GLY A 234 -17.30 2.54 23.50
N TYR A 235 -16.13 2.95 22.98
CA TYR A 235 -15.80 4.36 22.90
C TYR A 235 -16.75 5.08 21.94
N ASP A 236 -17.22 6.26 22.35
CA ASP A 236 -17.95 7.17 21.48
C ASP A 236 -16.96 7.94 20.59
N PRO A 237 -17.26 8.20 19.30
CA PRO A 237 -16.39 8.93 18.38
C PRO A 237 -15.82 10.27 18.90
N LYS A 238 -16.52 10.93 19.83
CA LYS A 238 -16.09 12.21 20.42
C LYS A 238 -15.47 12.09 21.81
N SER A 239 -15.59 10.91 22.44
CA SER A 239 -15.16 10.71 23.84
C SER A 239 -13.65 10.75 24.02
N GLU A 240 -12.90 10.15 23.10
CA GLU A 240 -11.45 10.00 23.21
C GLU A 240 -10.73 10.89 22.19
N PRO A 241 -9.87 11.82 22.65
CA PRO A 241 -9.21 12.79 21.77
C PRO A 241 -8.36 12.18 20.64
N TYR A 242 -7.71 11.03 20.84
CA TYR A 242 -7.00 10.32 19.76
C TYR A 242 -7.97 9.74 18.72
N LEU A 243 -9.02 9.06 19.17
CA LEU A 243 -10.03 8.48 18.27
C LEU A 243 -10.68 9.57 17.41
N SER A 244 -11.08 10.68 18.03
CA SER A 244 -11.69 11.81 17.31
C SER A 244 -10.74 12.40 16.26
N MET A 245 -9.45 12.52 16.59
CA MET A 245 -8.42 12.98 15.65
C MET A 245 -8.29 12.03 14.45
N MET A 246 -8.17 10.72 14.71
CA MET A 246 -8.02 9.72 13.66
C MET A 246 -9.25 9.64 12.75
N LEU A 247 -10.46 9.64 13.32
CA LEU A 247 -11.70 9.64 12.55
C LEU A 247 -11.82 10.88 11.65
N LYS A 248 -11.45 12.07 12.15
CA LYS A 248 -11.40 13.29 11.30
C LYS A 248 -10.42 13.14 10.15
N ALA A 249 -9.23 12.60 10.42
CA ALA A 249 -8.21 12.39 9.39
C ALA A 249 -8.66 11.38 8.32
N TYR A 250 -9.32 10.28 8.72
CA TYR A 250 -9.89 9.31 7.78
C TYR A 250 -11.01 9.92 6.94
N ARG A 251 -11.90 10.68 7.57
CA ARG A 251 -12.96 11.44 6.87
C ARG A 251 -12.37 12.38 5.83
N ASP A 252 -11.39 13.20 6.23
CA ASP A 252 -10.78 14.21 5.37
C ASP A 252 -10.00 13.55 4.22
N CYS A 253 -9.37 12.40 4.46
CA CYS A 253 -8.74 11.59 3.42
C CYS A 253 -9.77 11.12 2.37
N GLN A 254 -10.89 10.54 2.82
CA GLN A 254 -11.95 10.06 1.92
C GLN A 254 -12.60 11.22 1.14
N LEU A 255 -12.89 12.34 1.80
CA LEU A 255 -13.39 13.54 1.14
C LEU A 255 -12.39 14.09 0.11
N SER A 256 -11.08 14.03 0.40
CA SER A 256 -10.05 14.42 -0.56
C SER A 256 -10.00 13.49 -1.77
N ASP A 257 -10.19 12.19 -1.60
CA ASP A 257 -10.28 11.23 -2.71
C ASP A 257 -11.56 11.42 -3.53
N ILE A 258 -12.70 11.70 -2.89
CA ILE A 258 -13.94 12.08 -3.58
C ILE A 258 -13.71 13.35 -4.42
N ARG A 259 -13.15 14.41 -3.83
CA ARG A 259 -12.90 15.67 -4.54
C ARG A 259 -11.92 15.50 -5.70
N SER A 260 -10.78 14.86 -5.47
CA SER A 260 -9.68 14.83 -6.45
C SER A 260 -9.76 13.70 -7.47
N LYS A 261 -10.52 12.63 -7.20
CA LYS A 261 -10.59 11.43 -8.06
C LYS A 261 -12.02 10.97 -8.34
N CYS A 262 -13.05 11.63 -7.78
CA CYS A 262 -14.45 11.19 -7.81
C CYS A 262 -14.60 9.72 -7.44
N ARG A 263 -13.88 9.28 -6.40
CA ARG A 263 -13.92 7.89 -5.93
C ARG A 263 -15.21 7.63 -5.15
N ILE A 264 -16.26 7.27 -5.88
CA ILE A 264 -17.58 6.98 -5.32
C ILE A 264 -17.67 5.49 -4.98
N PHE A 265 -18.07 5.18 -3.74
CA PHE A 265 -18.28 3.81 -3.27
C PHE A 265 -19.54 3.22 -3.90
N VAL A 266 -19.44 1.98 -4.40
CA VAL A 266 -20.59 1.26 -4.96
C VAL A 266 -20.86 0.01 -4.13
N PRO A 267 -21.94 0.00 -3.33
CA PRO A 267 -22.25 -1.15 -2.48
C PRO A 267 -22.51 -2.44 -3.27
N LYS A 268 -23.26 -2.33 -4.38
CA LYS A 268 -23.65 -3.43 -5.27
C LYS A 268 -22.66 -3.64 -6.42
N GLY A 269 -21.37 -3.55 -6.10
CA GLY A 269 -20.31 -3.82 -7.05
C GLY A 269 -19.06 -4.40 -6.40
N ARG A 270 -18.27 -5.12 -7.19
CA ARG A 270 -17.03 -5.77 -6.79
C ARG A 270 -15.98 -5.63 -7.89
N VAL A 271 -14.72 -5.76 -7.53
CA VAL A 271 -13.62 -5.96 -8.47
C VAL A 271 -13.17 -7.40 -8.28
N LEU A 272 -13.37 -8.25 -9.29
CA LEU A 272 -13.14 -9.69 -9.21
C LEU A 272 -12.18 -10.15 -10.30
N ILE A 273 -11.44 -11.22 -10.03
CA ILE A 273 -10.60 -11.88 -11.04
C ILE A 273 -11.46 -12.59 -12.09
N GLY A 274 -11.02 -12.54 -13.35
CA GLY A 274 -11.65 -13.27 -14.45
C GLY A 274 -11.22 -14.74 -14.51
N CYS A 275 -12.17 -15.63 -14.80
CA CYS A 275 -11.95 -17.06 -15.02
C CYS A 275 -12.68 -17.54 -16.28
N LEU A 276 -12.22 -18.65 -16.86
CA LEU A 276 -12.89 -19.30 -17.99
C LEU A 276 -13.87 -20.37 -17.48
N ASP A 277 -15.04 -20.45 -18.10
CA ASP A 277 -15.95 -21.58 -17.94
C ASP A 277 -15.40 -22.83 -18.66
N GLU A 278 -14.68 -23.65 -17.91
CA GLU A 278 -14.15 -24.93 -18.38
C GLU A 278 -15.25 -25.98 -18.64
N THR A 279 -16.44 -25.78 -18.08
CA THR A 279 -17.57 -26.73 -18.19
C THR A 279 -18.37 -26.57 -19.48
N CYS A 280 -18.18 -25.45 -20.20
CA CYS A 280 -18.94 -25.09 -21.41
C CYS A 280 -20.46 -24.99 -21.18
N THR A 281 -20.86 -24.61 -19.96
CA THR A 281 -22.27 -24.46 -19.59
C THR A 281 -22.79 -23.10 -20.02
N LEU A 282 -22.01 -22.03 -19.81
CA LEU A 282 -22.41 -20.65 -20.07
C LEU A 282 -22.52 -20.35 -21.57
N ASP A 283 -23.59 -19.68 -21.94
CA ASP A 283 -23.78 -19.15 -23.30
C ASP A 283 -23.17 -17.75 -23.45
N TYR A 284 -22.90 -17.37 -24.70
CA TYR A 284 -22.39 -16.03 -25.00
C TYR A 284 -23.35 -14.95 -24.53
N GLY A 285 -22.85 -13.96 -23.80
CA GLY A 285 -23.63 -12.93 -23.12
C GLY A 285 -23.96 -13.27 -21.66
N GLN A 286 -23.65 -14.48 -21.17
CA GLN A 286 -23.81 -14.86 -19.78
C GLN A 286 -22.49 -14.74 -19.00
N ALA A 287 -22.59 -14.76 -17.67
CA ALA A 287 -21.46 -14.92 -16.75
C ALA A 287 -21.95 -15.64 -15.48
N TYR A 288 -21.06 -16.36 -14.81
CA TYR A 288 -21.32 -16.86 -13.45
C TYR A 288 -20.47 -16.05 -12.46
N ILE A 289 -21.07 -15.57 -11.39
CA ILE A 289 -20.42 -14.65 -10.45
C ILE A 289 -20.82 -15.07 -9.04
N LYS A 290 -19.85 -15.46 -8.22
CA LYS A 290 -20.06 -15.79 -6.81
C LYS A 290 -19.17 -14.91 -5.96
N VAL A 291 -19.77 -14.28 -4.95
CA VAL A 291 -19.09 -13.29 -4.10
C VAL A 291 -19.26 -13.63 -2.64
N THR A 292 -18.23 -13.37 -1.85
CA THR A 292 -18.32 -13.33 -0.40
C THR A 292 -19.23 -12.17 0.01
N MET A 293 -20.22 -12.48 0.83
CA MET A 293 -21.19 -11.50 1.33
C MET A 293 -20.55 -10.60 2.38
N THR A 294 -20.83 -9.31 2.29
CA THR A 294 -20.46 -8.35 3.33
C THR A 294 -21.33 -8.51 4.56
N LYS A 295 -20.89 -7.97 5.71
CA LYS A 295 -21.68 -7.96 6.95
C LYS A 295 -23.07 -7.34 6.76
N GLU A 296 -23.17 -6.28 5.95
CA GLU A 296 -24.44 -5.62 5.63
C GLU A 296 -25.34 -6.52 4.77
N GLU A 297 -24.76 -7.24 3.80
CA GLU A 297 -25.52 -8.15 2.96
C GLU A 297 -26.01 -9.38 3.74
N LEU A 298 -25.22 -9.90 4.69
CA LEU A 298 -25.63 -11.01 5.57
C LEU A 298 -26.80 -10.64 6.49
N GLN A 299 -26.95 -9.36 6.84
CA GLN A 299 -28.01 -8.87 7.71
C GLN A 299 -29.31 -8.56 6.95
N ASN A 300 -29.28 -8.53 5.62
CA ASN A 300 -30.39 -8.05 4.81
C ASN A 300 -30.97 -9.18 3.96
N GLU A 301 -32.17 -9.66 4.32
CA GLU A 301 -32.80 -10.84 3.72
C GLU A 301 -33.40 -10.59 2.32
N ASP A 302 -33.66 -9.33 1.93
CA ASP A 302 -34.34 -8.99 0.66
C ASP A 302 -33.36 -8.56 -0.44
N GLN A 303 -32.68 -9.55 -1.04
CA GLN A 303 -31.70 -9.30 -2.11
C GLN A 303 -32.09 -10.02 -3.40
N THR A 304 -32.88 -9.33 -4.24
CA THR A 304 -33.37 -9.87 -5.52
C THR A 304 -32.29 -10.33 -6.49
N PHE A 305 -31.04 -9.87 -6.31
CA PHE A 305 -29.90 -10.16 -7.19
C PHE A 305 -28.91 -11.16 -6.61
N LEU A 306 -29.07 -11.55 -5.34
CA LEU A 306 -28.13 -12.43 -4.66
C LEU A 306 -28.87 -13.70 -4.26
N LYS A 307 -28.44 -14.81 -4.83
CA LYS A 307 -28.91 -16.14 -4.47
C LYS A 307 -27.94 -16.74 -3.46
N ASN A 308 -28.35 -16.81 -2.20
CA ASN A 308 -27.54 -17.40 -1.15
C ASN A 308 -27.30 -18.88 -1.47
N THR A 309 -26.02 -19.28 -1.42
CA THR A 309 -25.59 -20.66 -1.68
C THR A 309 -25.04 -21.32 -0.42
N ASP A 310 -24.38 -20.54 0.43
CA ASP A 310 -23.92 -20.95 1.76
C ASP A 310 -24.16 -19.81 2.79
N GLN A 311 -23.54 -19.93 3.98
CA GLN A 311 -23.68 -18.95 5.07
C GLN A 311 -22.88 -17.65 4.86
N THR A 312 -21.98 -17.60 3.88
CA THR A 312 -20.96 -16.55 3.74
C THR A 312 -20.84 -15.98 2.33
N SER A 313 -21.48 -16.59 1.33
CA SER A 313 -21.35 -16.28 -0.09
C SER A 313 -22.67 -16.43 -0.85
N ALA A 314 -22.80 -15.64 -1.90
CA ALA A 314 -23.98 -15.61 -2.75
C ALA A 314 -23.60 -15.52 -4.23
N VAL A 315 -24.42 -16.14 -5.06
CA VAL A 315 -24.32 -16.05 -6.52
C VAL A 315 -25.11 -14.83 -6.99
N VAL A 316 -24.47 -13.98 -7.79
CA VAL A 316 -25.14 -12.84 -8.42
C VAL A 316 -25.98 -13.34 -9.60
N VAL A 317 -27.25 -12.93 -9.65
CA VAL A 317 -28.19 -13.30 -10.71
C VAL A 317 -28.89 -12.05 -11.23
N GLY A 318 -28.98 -11.91 -12.55
CA GLY A 318 -29.60 -10.75 -13.20
C GLY A 318 -28.63 -10.03 -14.14
N GLN A 319 -29.07 -8.88 -14.66
CA GLN A 319 -28.19 -8.06 -15.48
C GLN A 319 -27.08 -7.43 -14.64
N VAL A 320 -25.86 -7.47 -15.17
CA VAL A 320 -24.67 -6.90 -14.54
C VAL A 320 -23.87 -6.10 -15.54
N VAL A 321 -23.28 -5.00 -15.06
CA VAL A 321 -22.26 -4.25 -15.80
C VAL A 321 -20.90 -4.87 -15.51
N VAL A 322 -20.10 -5.10 -16.55
CA VAL A 322 -18.76 -5.65 -16.46
C VAL A 322 -17.81 -4.80 -17.30
N THR A 323 -16.67 -4.41 -16.73
CA THR A 323 -15.63 -3.68 -17.45
C THR A 323 -14.27 -3.86 -16.77
N ARG A 324 -13.19 -3.56 -17.48
CA ARG A 324 -11.81 -3.62 -16.98
C ARG A 324 -11.22 -2.22 -16.94
N ASN A 325 -10.45 -1.89 -15.91
CA ASN A 325 -9.78 -0.60 -15.81
C ASN A 325 -8.33 -0.69 -16.30
N PRO A 326 -7.80 0.35 -16.98
CA PRO A 326 -8.48 1.56 -17.45
C PRO A 326 -9.37 1.30 -18.67
N CYS A 327 -10.51 2.02 -18.76
CA CYS A 327 -11.49 1.88 -19.84
C CYS A 327 -11.76 3.25 -20.48
N LEU A 328 -11.64 3.36 -21.82
CA LEU A 328 -11.85 4.61 -22.55
C LEU A 328 -12.98 4.53 -23.59
N HIS A 329 -13.19 3.38 -24.22
CA HIS A 329 -14.21 3.26 -25.24
C HIS A 329 -15.57 2.91 -24.60
N PRO A 330 -16.69 3.59 -24.97
CA PRO A 330 -17.99 3.34 -24.34
C PRO A 330 -18.47 1.89 -24.51
N GLY A 331 -18.13 1.24 -25.63
CA GLY A 331 -18.48 -0.16 -25.89
C GLY A 331 -17.75 -1.20 -25.01
N ASP A 332 -16.72 -0.79 -24.26
CA ASP A 332 -15.97 -1.68 -23.37
C ASP A 332 -16.66 -1.86 -22.01
N ILE A 333 -17.72 -1.08 -21.75
CA ILE A 333 -18.67 -1.34 -20.68
C ILE A 333 -19.70 -2.32 -21.20
N ARG A 334 -19.61 -3.57 -20.73
CA ARG A 334 -20.47 -4.66 -21.14
C ARG A 334 -21.63 -4.83 -20.18
N VAL A 335 -22.81 -5.10 -20.72
CA VAL A 335 -23.95 -5.59 -19.94
C VAL A 335 -24.07 -7.08 -20.22
N LEU A 336 -23.85 -7.91 -19.19
CA LEU A 336 -23.94 -9.37 -19.25
C LEU A 336 -25.10 -9.86 -18.38
N GLN A 337 -25.54 -11.09 -18.65
CA GLN A 337 -26.54 -11.77 -17.82
C GLN A 337 -25.83 -12.70 -16.82
N ALA A 338 -25.79 -12.31 -15.56
CA ALA A 338 -25.34 -13.19 -14.49
C ALA A 338 -26.37 -14.31 -14.26
N VAL A 339 -25.92 -15.56 -14.30
CA VAL A 339 -26.76 -16.76 -14.17
C VAL A 339 -26.28 -17.66 -13.05
N TYR A 340 -27.24 -18.31 -12.41
CA TYR A 340 -26.94 -19.40 -11.49
C TYR A 340 -26.84 -20.71 -12.26
N ASP A 341 -25.73 -21.42 -12.09
CA ASP A 341 -25.52 -22.77 -12.57
C ASP A 341 -25.07 -23.67 -11.40
N VAL A 342 -25.64 -24.86 -11.30
CA VAL A 342 -25.35 -25.80 -10.20
C VAL A 342 -23.96 -26.42 -10.36
N GLY A 343 -23.55 -26.74 -11.59
CA GLY A 343 -22.25 -27.35 -11.85
C GLY A 343 -21.10 -26.42 -11.52
N LEU A 344 -21.22 -25.13 -11.87
CA LEU A 344 -20.24 -24.10 -11.51
C LEU A 344 -20.23 -23.80 -10.00
N ASP A 345 -21.37 -23.86 -9.33
CA ASP A 345 -21.47 -23.68 -7.88
C ASP A 345 -20.77 -24.82 -7.12
N ASP A 346 -20.93 -26.05 -7.58
CA ASP A 346 -20.29 -27.26 -7.02
C ASP A 346 -18.76 -27.24 -7.17
N MET A 347 -18.20 -26.47 -8.10
CA MET A 347 -16.75 -26.29 -8.24
C MET A 347 -16.14 -25.43 -7.10
N GLY A 348 -16.97 -24.74 -6.31
CA GLY A 348 -16.50 -23.94 -5.18
C GLY A 348 -15.73 -22.68 -5.56
N LEU A 349 -15.97 -22.12 -6.75
CA LEU A 349 -15.37 -20.87 -7.22
C LEU A 349 -16.04 -19.67 -6.51
N VAL A 350 -15.26 -18.89 -5.75
CA VAL A 350 -15.76 -17.73 -4.98
C VAL A 350 -14.83 -16.54 -5.21
N ASP A 351 -15.41 -15.33 -5.22
CA ASP A 351 -14.75 -14.06 -5.46
C ASP A 351 -14.10 -13.96 -6.86
N CYS A 352 -14.78 -14.53 -7.85
CA CYS A 352 -14.40 -14.48 -9.25
C CYS A 352 -15.61 -14.31 -10.19
N ILE A 353 -15.35 -13.83 -11.41
CA ILE A 353 -16.29 -13.87 -12.52
C ILE A 353 -15.86 -14.93 -13.52
N VAL A 354 -16.76 -15.85 -13.86
CA VAL A 354 -16.52 -16.91 -14.83
C VAL A 354 -17.18 -16.52 -16.15
N PHE A 355 -16.37 -16.41 -17.20
CA PHE A 355 -16.79 -16.05 -18.55
C PHE A 355 -17.01 -17.28 -19.44
N PRO A 356 -17.98 -17.23 -20.37
CA PRO A 356 -18.26 -18.32 -21.29
C PRO A 356 -17.09 -18.55 -22.25
N GLN A 357 -16.80 -19.82 -22.53
CA GLN A 357 -15.92 -20.19 -23.65
C GLN A 357 -16.61 -20.07 -25.02
N LYS A 358 -17.96 -20.00 -25.03
CA LYS A 358 -18.77 -19.88 -26.25
C LYS A 358 -18.85 -18.42 -26.70
N GLY A 359 -18.89 -18.19 -28.01
CA GLY A 359 -19.11 -16.86 -28.59
C GLY A 359 -18.20 -16.55 -29.75
N ALA A 360 -18.49 -15.45 -30.45
CA ALA A 360 -17.67 -14.97 -31.56
C ALA A 360 -16.40 -14.24 -31.09
N ARG A 361 -16.43 -13.67 -29.87
CA ARG A 361 -15.35 -12.90 -29.27
C ARG A 361 -15.35 -13.11 -27.75
N PRO A 362 -14.20 -13.32 -27.08
CA PRO A 362 -14.17 -13.47 -25.63
C PRO A 362 -14.62 -12.19 -24.91
N HIS A 363 -15.51 -12.27 -23.93
CA HIS A 363 -15.93 -11.11 -23.11
C HIS A 363 -14.77 -10.41 -22.38
N PRO A 364 -13.74 -11.11 -21.87
CA PRO A 364 -12.50 -10.46 -21.38
C PRO A 364 -11.93 -9.44 -22.37
N ASN A 365 -11.82 -9.84 -23.64
CA ASN A 365 -11.28 -8.99 -24.70
C ASN A 365 -12.23 -7.85 -25.11
N GLU A 366 -13.54 -8.02 -24.93
CA GLU A 366 -14.53 -6.95 -25.09
C GLU A 366 -14.45 -5.91 -23.98
N CYS A 367 -13.95 -6.28 -22.80
CA CYS A 367 -13.71 -5.39 -21.67
C CYS A 367 -12.30 -4.78 -21.75
N SER A 368 -12.14 -3.81 -22.65
CA SER A 368 -10.90 -3.05 -22.85
C SER A 368 -9.68 -3.91 -23.20
N GLY A 369 -9.87 -4.93 -24.03
CA GLY A 369 -8.79 -5.79 -24.52
C GLY A 369 -8.19 -6.71 -23.46
N GLY A 370 -8.92 -6.97 -22.36
CA GLY A 370 -8.46 -7.85 -21.29
C GLY A 370 -8.35 -9.32 -21.68
N ASP A 371 -7.71 -10.08 -20.81
CA ASP A 371 -7.59 -11.52 -20.88
C ASP A 371 -7.83 -12.17 -19.50
N LEU A 372 -7.31 -13.38 -19.28
CA LEU A 372 -7.51 -14.17 -18.07
C LEU A 372 -6.18 -14.54 -17.39
N ASP A 373 -5.13 -13.73 -17.58
CA ASP A 373 -3.80 -13.95 -16.98
C ASP A 373 -3.64 -13.38 -15.55
N GLY A 374 -4.71 -12.80 -15.00
CA GLY A 374 -4.73 -12.08 -13.73
C GLY A 374 -5.56 -10.80 -13.74
N ASP A 375 -6.14 -10.44 -14.89
CA ASP A 375 -7.01 -9.28 -15.05
C ASP A 375 -8.19 -9.23 -14.05
N LEU A 376 -8.42 -8.03 -13.54
CA LEU A 376 -9.50 -7.71 -12.60
C LEU A 376 -10.63 -6.93 -13.28
N TYR A 377 -11.86 -7.39 -13.06
CA TYR A 377 -13.07 -6.86 -13.67
C TYR A 377 -13.94 -6.17 -12.63
N PHE A 378 -14.27 -4.90 -12.89
CA PHE A 378 -15.32 -4.22 -12.14
C PHE A 378 -16.67 -4.75 -12.58
N ILE A 379 -17.45 -5.22 -11.61
CA ILE A 379 -18.78 -5.80 -11.78
C ILE A 379 -19.75 -4.99 -10.93
N CYS A 380 -20.89 -4.64 -11.51
CA CYS A 380 -21.95 -3.92 -10.80
C CYS A 380 -23.33 -4.48 -11.16
N TRP A 381 -24.14 -4.80 -10.14
CA TRP A 381 -25.53 -5.24 -10.28
C TRP A 381 -26.53 -4.23 -9.72
N ASP A 382 -26.12 -2.97 -9.56
CA ASP A 382 -27.04 -1.88 -9.25
C ASP A 382 -27.85 -1.51 -10.50
N LYS A 383 -29.18 -1.70 -10.45
CA LYS A 383 -30.11 -1.32 -11.52
C LYS A 383 -29.94 0.12 -12.00
N ASN A 384 -29.54 1.02 -11.10
CA ASN A 384 -29.34 2.44 -11.43
C ASN A 384 -28.06 2.69 -12.23
N LEU A 385 -27.09 1.77 -12.17
CA LEU A 385 -25.81 1.88 -12.88
C LEU A 385 -25.74 1.00 -14.13
N ILE A 386 -26.74 0.15 -14.38
CA ILE A 386 -26.88 -0.58 -15.64
C ILE A 386 -27.25 0.43 -16.73
N PRO A 387 -26.39 0.65 -17.74
CA PRO A 387 -26.65 1.64 -18.77
C PRO A 387 -27.84 1.21 -19.65
N PRO A 388 -28.72 2.15 -20.06
CA PRO A 388 -29.82 1.86 -20.97
C PRO A 388 -29.35 1.63 -22.41
N GLU A 389 -28.18 2.14 -22.78
CA GLU A 389 -27.58 1.99 -24.10
C GLU A 389 -26.27 1.20 -24.02
N THR A 390 -25.93 0.51 -25.11
CA THR A 390 -24.66 -0.21 -25.25
C THR A 390 -24.07 0.05 -26.63
N ASP A 391 -22.76 0.23 -26.69
CA ASP A 391 -22.03 0.36 -27.95
C ASP A 391 -21.26 -0.93 -28.26
N THR A 392 -20.84 -1.10 -29.51
CA THR A 392 -19.96 -2.22 -29.90
C THR A 392 -18.56 -2.01 -29.28
N PRO A 393 -17.95 -3.04 -28.65
CA PRO A 393 -16.61 -2.94 -28.08
C PRO A 393 -15.58 -2.54 -29.12
N MET A 394 -14.54 -1.82 -28.68
CA MET A 394 -13.44 -1.46 -29.58
C MET A 394 -12.74 -2.73 -30.08
N ASP A 395 -12.18 -2.68 -31.29
CA ASP A 395 -11.32 -3.75 -31.79
C ASP A 395 -9.92 -3.63 -31.16
N TYR A 396 -9.56 -4.64 -30.37
CA TYR A 396 -8.26 -4.74 -29.69
C TYR A 396 -7.30 -5.68 -30.42
N THR A 397 -7.53 -5.93 -31.72
CA THR A 397 -6.59 -6.71 -32.53
C THR A 397 -5.22 -6.03 -32.52
N PRO A 398 -4.16 -6.70 -32.00
CA PRO A 398 -2.87 -6.09 -31.83
C PRO A 398 -2.26 -5.74 -33.19
N ARG A 399 -1.57 -4.60 -33.26
CA ARG A 399 -0.77 -4.25 -34.44
C ARG A 399 0.39 -5.22 -34.57
N ARG A 400 0.79 -5.50 -35.82
CA ARG A 400 1.96 -6.35 -36.09
C ARG A 400 3.19 -5.75 -35.40
N PRO A 401 3.89 -6.52 -34.55
CA PRO A 401 5.13 -6.07 -33.94
C PRO A 401 6.16 -5.69 -35.00
N ARG A 402 7.04 -4.74 -34.66
CA ARG A 402 8.21 -4.46 -35.48
C ARG A 402 9.18 -5.64 -35.36
N LEU A 403 9.21 -6.49 -36.39
CA LEU A 403 10.18 -7.57 -36.50
C LEU A 403 11.47 -7.03 -37.08
N MET A 404 12.58 -7.30 -36.38
CA MET A 404 13.93 -7.01 -36.87
C MET A 404 14.42 -8.21 -37.69
N ASP A 405 15.13 -7.96 -38.77
CA ASP A 405 15.66 -8.98 -39.68
C ASP A 405 17.03 -9.53 -39.23
N HIS A 406 17.47 -9.19 -38.02
CA HIS A 406 18.75 -9.56 -37.43
C HIS A 406 18.64 -9.74 -35.91
N ASP A 407 19.70 -10.31 -35.32
CA ASP A 407 19.81 -10.47 -33.86
C ASP A 407 19.94 -9.10 -33.17
N VAL A 408 19.13 -8.89 -32.14
CA VAL A 408 19.06 -7.62 -31.40
C VAL A 408 20.38 -7.32 -30.70
N THR A 409 20.94 -6.15 -30.96
CA THR A 409 22.20 -5.67 -30.35
C THR A 409 21.96 -4.97 -29.00
N LEU A 410 23.00 -4.87 -28.16
CA LEU A 410 22.90 -4.18 -26.87
C LEU A 410 22.62 -2.67 -27.05
N GLU A 411 23.19 -2.07 -28.09
CA GLU A 411 22.99 -0.68 -28.47
C GLU A 411 21.53 -0.38 -28.83
N GLU A 412 20.85 -1.32 -29.51
CA GLU A 412 19.43 -1.19 -29.84
C GLU A 412 18.53 -1.32 -28.62
N ILE A 413 18.89 -2.17 -27.66
CA ILE A 413 18.20 -2.25 -26.37
C ILE A 413 18.32 -0.92 -25.62
N GLN A 414 19.52 -0.34 -25.56
CA GLN A 414 19.74 0.97 -24.94
C GLN A 414 18.94 2.07 -25.62
N LYS A 415 18.97 2.10 -26.96
CA LYS A 415 18.20 3.05 -27.77
C LYS A 415 16.70 2.88 -27.51
N PHE A 416 16.19 1.66 -27.49
CA PHE A 416 14.79 1.38 -27.20
C PHE A 416 14.37 1.88 -25.82
N PHE A 417 15.22 1.72 -24.81
CA PHE A 417 14.93 2.23 -23.47
C PHE A 417 14.79 3.76 -23.46
N VAL A 418 15.69 4.47 -24.16
CA VAL A 418 15.61 5.92 -24.31
C VAL A 418 14.37 6.33 -25.11
N ASP A 419 14.09 5.66 -26.22
CA ASP A 419 12.92 5.92 -27.07
C ASP A 419 11.62 5.66 -26.29
N TYR A 420 11.58 4.63 -25.43
CA TYR A 420 10.46 4.35 -24.56
C TYR A 420 10.22 5.48 -23.55
N MET A 421 11.27 5.94 -22.87
CA MET A 421 11.18 7.05 -21.90
C MET A 421 10.72 8.37 -22.53
N ILE A 422 11.11 8.64 -23.77
CA ILE A 422 10.73 9.87 -24.50
C ILE A 422 9.28 9.81 -24.96
N ASN A 423 8.81 8.62 -25.37
CA ASN A 423 7.52 8.44 -26.04
C ASN A 423 6.44 7.81 -25.15
N ASP A 424 6.64 7.75 -23.82
CA ASP A 424 5.58 7.36 -22.88
C ASP A 424 4.48 8.46 -22.82
N THR A 425 3.49 8.32 -23.71
CA THR A 425 2.38 9.26 -23.86
C THR A 425 1.08 8.76 -23.21
N LEU A 426 1.09 7.58 -22.57
CA LEU A 426 -0.11 6.92 -22.06
C LEU A 426 -0.92 7.81 -21.10
N GLY A 427 -0.25 8.40 -20.12
CA GLY A 427 -0.89 9.29 -19.14
C GLY A 427 -1.44 10.58 -19.77
N VAL A 428 -0.79 11.09 -20.82
CA VAL A 428 -1.23 12.28 -21.55
C VAL A 428 -2.50 11.96 -22.35
N ILE A 429 -2.51 10.85 -23.08
CA ILE A 429 -3.67 10.40 -23.88
C ILE A 429 -4.88 10.19 -22.97
N SER A 430 -4.71 9.48 -21.85
CA SER A 430 -5.77 9.26 -20.84
C SER A 430 -6.34 10.58 -20.30
N THR A 431 -5.48 11.53 -19.95
CA THR A 431 -5.90 12.85 -19.43
C THR A 431 -6.64 13.64 -20.50
N THR A 432 -6.16 13.61 -21.75
CA THR A 432 -6.79 14.27 -22.88
C THR A 432 -8.15 13.66 -23.22
N HIS A 433 -8.29 12.34 -23.17
CA HIS A 433 -9.57 11.66 -23.36
C HIS A 433 -10.59 12.13 -22.34
N LEU A 434 -10.21 12.19 -21.06
CA LEU A 434 -11.08 12.67 -19.98
C LEU A 434 -11.59 14.11 -20.24
N ILE A 435 -10.73 15.00 -20.74
CA ILE A 435 -11.10 16.39 -21.04
C ILE A 435 -12.16 16.46 -22.15
N TYR A 436 -11.96 15.72 -23.25
CA TYR A 436 -12.91 15.73 -24.36
C TYR A 436 -14.20 14.96 -24.04
N ALA A 437 -14.10 13.85 -23.32
CA ALA A 437 -15.28 13.08 -22.91
C ALA A 437 -16.22 13.90 -22.01
N ASP A 438 -15.68 14.84 -21.24
CA ASP A 438 -16.44 15.75 -20.38
C ASP A 438 -16.99 16.98 -21.13
N SER A 439 -16.25 17.52 -22.11
CA SER A 439 -16.59 18.79 -22.76
C SER A 439 -17.34 18.66 -24.09
N GLU A 440 -17.15 17.57 -24.83
CA GLU A 440 -17.76 17.38 -26.14
C GLU A 440 -19.25 16.99 -26.02
N PRO A 441 -20.15 17.46 -26.91
CA PRO A 441 -21.58 17.14 -26.83
C PRO A 441 -21.89 15.63 -26.92
N MET A 442 -21.11 14.90 -27.72
CA MET A 442 -21.21 13.44 -27.89
C MET A 442 -20.43 12.67 -26.80
N LYS A 443 -19.85 13.37 -25.81
CA LYS A 443 -19.03 12.80 -24.73
C LYS A 443 -17.97 11.83 -25.27
N ALA A 444 -17.85 10.63 -24.70
CA ALA A 444 -16.87 9.62 -25.14
C ALA A 444 -17.15 9.02 -26.54
N ARG A 445 -18.34 9.25 -27.12
CA ARG A 445 -18.65 8.89 -28.53
C ARG A 445 -18.13 9.91 -29.53
N SER A 446 -17.56 11.03 -29.08
CA SER A 446 -16.94 12.02 -29.97
C SER A 446 -15.81 11.37 -30.79
N PRO A 447 -15.66 11.68 -32.09
CA PRO A 447 -14.57 11.14 -32.92
C PRO A 447 -13.18 11.32 -32.31
N LYS A 448 -12.95 12.44 -31.61
CA LYS A 448 -11.69 12.70 -30.89
C LYS A 448 -11.45 11.68 -29.78
N CYS A 449 -12.49 11.34 -29.00
CA CYS A 449 -12.39 10.39 -27.90
C CYS A 449 -12.14 8.97 -28.43
N LEU A 450 -12.83 8.58 -29.52
CA LEU A 450 -12.62 7.28 -30.17
C LEU A 450 -11.20 7.16 -30.74
N GLU A 451 -10.66 8.22 -31.34
CA GLU A 451 -9.25 8.25 -31.79
C GLU A 451 -8.27 8.14 -30.61
N LEU A 452 -8.55 8.83 -29.50
CA LEU A 452 -7.74 8.73 -28.28
C LEU A 452 -7.80 7.34 -27.63
N ALA A 453 -8.95 6.65 -27.69
CA ALA A 453 -9.07 5.27 -27.21
C ALA A 453 -8.20 4.31 -28.04
N ASN A 454 -8.17 4.47 -29.37
CA ASN A 454 -7.27 3.73 -30.25
C ASN A 454 -5.79 4.00 -29.90
N LEU A 455 -5.41 5.27 -29.78
CA LEU A 455 -4.04 5.66 -29.40
C LEU A 455 -3.66 5.16 -28.00
N HIS A 456 -4.60 5.08 -27.07
CA HIS A 456 -4.36 4.54 -25.74
C HIS A 456 -4.04 3.05 -25.80
N SER A 457 -4.80 2.26 -26.58
CA SER A 457 -4.49 0.85 -26.81
C SER A 457 -3.11 0.66 -27.43
N GLU A 458 -2.75 1.48 -28.43
CA GLU A 458 -1.42 1.46 -29.03
C GLU A 458 -0.31 1.80 -28.02
N ALA A 459 -0.56 2.76 -27.12
CA ALA A 459 0.40 3.17 -26.10
C ALA A 459 0.64 2.06 -25.05
N VAL A 460 -0.38 1.31 -24.67
CA VAL A 460 -0.25 0.15 -23.76
C VAL A 460 0.64 -0.93 -24.38
N ASP A 461 0.46 -1.20 -25.67
CA ASP A 461 1.22 -2.20 -26.40
C ASP A 461 2.59 -1.70 -26.90
N PHE A 462 2.98 -0.45 -26.61
CA PHE A 462 4.24 0.13 -27.08
C PHE A 462 5.46 -0.70 -26.63
N ALA A 463 5.46 -1.13 -25.36
CA ALA A 463 6.54 -1.96 -24.81
C ALA A 463 6.71 -3.31 -25.55
N LYS A 464 5.61 -3.87 -26.10
CA LYS A 464 5.58 -5.16 -26.80
C LYS A 464 5.83 -5.01 -28.31
N THR A 465 5.31 -3.95 -28.91
CA THR A 465 5.29 -3.76 -30.37
C THR A 465 6.46 -2.94 -30.89
N GLY A 466 7.08 -2.14 -30.03
CA GLY A 466 8.14 -1.20 -30.37
C GLY A 466 7.67 0.03 -31.18
N ALA A 467 6.36 0.25 -31.30
CA ALA A 467 5.77 1.36 -32.03
C ALA A 467 5.12 2.38 -31.08
N PRO A 468 5.62 3.63 -31.01
CA PRO A 468 5.05 4.63 -30.11
C PRO A 468 3.69 5.14 -30.61
N ALA A 469 2.78 5.41 -29.68
CA ALA A 469 1.53 6.10 -29.99
C ALA A 469 1.77 7.61 -30.13
N GLU A 470 1.71 8.11 -31.36
CA GLU A 470 1.90 9.53 -31.66
C GLU A 470 0.58 10.29 -31.61
N MET A 471 0.34 11.03 -30.52
CA MET A 471 -0.86 11.85 -30.40
C MET A 471 -0.80 13.10 -31.30
N PRO A 472 -1.70 13.25 -32.29
CA PRO A 472 -1.74 14.41 -33.17
C PRO A 472 -1.91 15.73 -32.42
N ARG A 473 -1.33 16.81 -32.95
CA ARG A 473 -1.42 18.15 -32.33
C ARG A 473 -2.86 18.66 -32.22
N VAL A 474 -3.76 18.24 -33.11
CA VAL A 474 -5.18 18.63 -33.10
C VAL A 474 -5.93 18.06 -31.89
N LEU A 475 -5.48 16.92 -31.36
CA LEU A 475 -6.03 16.31 -30.15
C LEU A 475 -5.44 16.91 -28.87
N ARG A 476 -4.51 17.87 -28.94
CA ARG A 476 -3.98 18.48 -27.71
C ARG A 476 -4.96 19.51 -27.15
N PRO A 477 -5.41 19.38 -25.89
CA PRO A 477 -6.36 20.29 -25.30
C PRO A 477 -5.72 21.66 -25.07
N LYS A 478 -6.47 22.73 -25.36
CA LYS A 478 -6.04 24.13 -25.13
C LYS A 478 -6.54 24.66 -23.79
N GLU A 479 -7.71 24.18 -23.37
CA GLU A 479 -8.38 24.54 -22.13
C GLU A 479 -8.63 23.29 -21.31
N PHE A 480 -8.63 23.44 -19.99
CA PHE A 480 -8.75 22.33 -19.05
C PHE A 480 -10.00 22.51 -18.17
N PRO A 481 -10.69 21.43 -17.79
CA PRO A 481 -11.80 21.51 -16.85
C PRO A 481 -11.38 22.05 -15.48
N ASP A 482 -12.30 22.72 -14.78
CA ASP A 482 -12.15 23.24 -13.43
C ASP A 482 -11.70 22.18 -12.42
N PHE A 483 -12.25 20.97 -12.50
CA PHE A 483 -11.89 19.85 -11.61
C PHE A 483 -10.43 19.36 -11.73
N MET A 484 -9.69 19.78 -12.76
CA MET A 484 -8.27 19.42 -12.90
C MET A 484 -7.32 20.34 -12.11
N GLU A 485 -7.80 21.43 -11.53
CA GLU A 485 -7.04 22.37 -10.69
C GLU A 485 -5.72 22.88 -11.35
N ARG A 486 -5.72 23.07 -12.68
CA ARG A 486 -4.57 23.56 -13.46
C ARG A 486 -4.45 25.09 -13.39
N TRP A 487 -3.87 25.61 -12.30
CA TRP A 487 -3.68 27.05 -12.10
C TRP A 487 -2.73 27.71 -13.11
N ASP A 488 -1.89 26.94 -13.81
CA ASP A 488 -0.96 27.40 -14.83
C ASP A 488 -1.58 27.51 -16.24
N ARG A 489 -2.85 27.12 -16.42
CA ARG A 489 -3.52 27.01 -17.72
C ARG A 489 -4.89 27.67 -17.74
N SER A 490 -5.42 27.93 -18.95
CA SER A 490 -6.81 28.36 -19.13
C SER A 490 -7.76 27.25 -18.68
N THR A 491 -8.73 27.60 -17.84
CA THR A 491 -9.72 26.66 -17.30
C THR A 491 -11.16 27.06 -17.64
N PHE A 492 -12.05 26.08 -17.77
CA PHE A 492 -13.49 26.27 -17.97
C PHE A 492 -14.30 25.47 -16.95
N ILE A 493 -15.53 25.92 -16.66
CA ILE A 493 -16.44 25.20 -15.76
C ILE A 493 -16.99 23.98 -16.50
N SER A 494 -16.64 22.78 -16.04
CA SER A 494 -17.11 21.53 -16.64
C SER A 494 -18.63 21.39 -16.53
N PRO A 495 -19.35 21.21 -17.65
CA PRO A 495 -20.79 20.94 -17.64
C PRO A 495 -21.12 19.46 -17.32
N GLY A 496 -20.13 18.58 -17.43
CA GLY A 496 -20.29 17.15 -17.23
C GLY A 496 -20.44 16.74 -15.76
N VAL A 497 -20.81 15.47 -15.55
CA VAL A 497 -21.04 14.88 -14.23
C VAL A 497 -19.83 15.03 -13.31
N ILE A 498 -18.61 14.89 -13.83
CA ILE A 498 -17.39 15.03 -13.02
C ILE A 498 -17.26 16.45 -12.47
N GLY A 499 -17.48 17.46 -13.30
CA GLY A 499 -17.47 18.85 -12.85
C GLY A 499 -18.49 19.12 -11.75
N LYS A 500 -19.72 18.60 -11.91
CA LYS A 500 -20.78 18.72 -10.89
C LYS A 500 -20.37 18.08 -9.57
N LEU A 501 -19.86 16.85 -9.63
CA LEU A 501 -19.38 16.08 -8.48
C LEU A 501 -18.23 16.79 -7.76
N TYR A 502 -17.24 17.28 -8.51
CA TYR A 502 -16.10 18.03 -7.98
C TYR A 502 -16.56 19.30 -7.25
N ARG A 503 -17.44 20.09 -7.86
CA ARG A 503 -17.96 21.33 -7.24
C ARG A 503 -18.76 21.04 -5.98
N ALA A 504 -19.64 20.02 -6.00
CA ALA A 504 -20.38 19.61 -4.81
C ALA A 504 -19.44 19.18 -3.65
N ALA A 505 -18.39 18.42 -3.95
CA ALA A 505 -17.39 18.04 -2.96
C ALA A 505 -16.55 19.22 -2.47
N SER A 506 -16.27 20.19 -3.34
CA SER A 506 -15.49 21.39 -3.00
C SER A 506 -16.27 22.33 -2.08
N ILE A 507 -17.55 22.57 -2.36
CA ILE A 507 -18.46 23.35 -1.49
C ILE A 507 -18.54 22.70 -0.10
N HIS A 508 -18.77 21.39 -0.04
CA HIS A 508 -18.82 20.66 1.23
C HIS A 508 -17.49 20.78 2.02
N PHE A 509 -16.36 20.85 1.33
CA PHE A 509 -15.05 21.03 1.97
C PHE A 509 -14.89 22.45 2.55
N GLU A 510 -15.37 23.47 1.84
CA GLU A 510 -15.38 24.86 2.31
C GLU A 510 -16.26 25.02 3.55
N ASP A 511 -17.46 24.46 3.55
CA ASP A 511 -18.39 24.50 4.69
C ASP A 511 -17.74 23.88 5.95
N LEU A 512 -17.07 22.74 5.81
CA LEU A 512 -16.36 22.09 6.92
C LEU A 512 -15.19 22.90 7.47
N SER A 513 -14.50 23.68 6.63
CA SER A 513 -13.39 24.53 7.06
C SER A 513 -13.84 25.72 7.92
N SER A 514 -15.09 26.17 7.73
CA SER A 514 -15.70 27.27 8.48
C SER A 514 -16.17 26.88 9.89
N ASP A 515 -16.49 25.59 10.10
CA ASP A 515 -17.02 25.05 11.37
C ASP A 515 -15.92 24.57 12.35
N ALA A 516 -14.66 24.94 12.10
CA ALA A 516 -13.50 24.54 12.89
C ALA A 516 -13.40 25.28 14.25
N THR A 517 -14.48 25.28 15.04
CA THR A 517 -14.38 25.60 16.47
C THR A 517 -13.90 24.35 17.21
N PHE A 518 -12.62 24.35 17.56
CA PHE A 518 -12.01 23.35 18.41
C PHE A 518 -12.63 23.42 19.81
N SER A 519 -13.62 22.57 20.09
CA SER A 519 -13.96 22.26 21.48
C SER A 519 -12.78 21.53 22.11
N LYS A 520 -12.12 22.16 23.08
CA LYS A 520 -11.14 21.53 23.97
C LYS A 520 -11.88 20.48 24.80
N VAL A 521 -12.08 19.29 24.23
CA VAL A 521 -12.56 18.13 24.99
C VAL A 521 -11.39 17.67 25.87
N SER A 522 -11.33 18.20 27.09
CA SER A 522 -10.53 17.66 28.17
C SER A 522 -11.29 16.48 28.76
N ALA A 523 -11.12 15.30 28.18
CA ALA A 523 -11.67 14.07 28.71
C ALA A 523 -10.53 13.12 29.06
N TYR A 524 -9.92 13.33 30.23
CA TYR A 524 -9.04 12.33 30.81
C TYR A 524 -9.88 11.13 31.24
N ASP A 525 -9.61 9.94 30.70
CA ASP A 525 -10.36 8.73 31.02
C ASP A 525 -9.85 8.09 32.33
N TYR A 526 -10.56 8.33 33.43
CA TYR A 526 -10.25 7.74 34.74
C TYR A 526 -10.42 6.21 34.77
N ASP A 527 -11.17 5.62 33.83
CA ASP A 527 -11.29 4.16 33.75
C ASP A 527 -9.95 3.51 33.36
N LEU A 528 -9.02 4.26 32.76
CA LEU A 528 -7.69 3.75 32.43
C LEU A 528 -6.69 3.80 33.59
N GLN A 529 -7.06 4.31 34.77
CA GLN A 529 -6.20 4.31 35.96
C GLN A 529 -6.12 2.94 36.63
N VAL A 530 -4.91 2.41 36.85
CA VAL A 530 -4.68 1.13 37.52
C VAL A 530 -3.91 1.37 38.81
N GLU A 531 -4.35 0.78 39.92
CA GLU A 531 -3.69 0.96 41.23
C GLU A 531 -2.19 0.61 41.17
N GLY A 532 -1.35 1.56 41.61
CA GLY A 532 0.12 1.44 41.59
C GLY A 532 0.78 1.92 40.30
N PHE A 533 0.06 2.60 39.40
CA PHE A 533 0.64 3.21 38.20
C PHE A 533 1.62 4.35 38.53
N GLU A 534 1.49 4.97 39.69
CA GLU A 534 2.30 6.12 40.14
C GLU A 534 3.79 5.79 40.20
N ALA A 535 4.13 4.53 40.52
CA ALA A 535 5.49 4.04 40.54
C ALA A 535 6.18 4.10 39.16
N PHE A 536 5.40 4.15 38.08
CA PHE A 536 5.88 4.11 36.70
C PHE A 536 5.82 5.46 35.99
N LEU A 537 5.43 6.55 36.68
CA LEU A 537 5.31 7.88 36.07
C LEU A 537 6.64 8.43 35.54
N SER A 538 7.75 8.23 36.27
CA SER A 538 9.06 8.71 35.84
C SER A 538 9.55 8.00 34.57
N PRO A 539 9.56 6.64 34.50
CA PRO A 539 9.86 5.93 33.25
C PRO A 539 8.89 6.30 32.10
N ALA A 540 7.59 6.40 32.38
CA ALA A 540 6.58 6.74 31.36
C ALA A 540 6.87 8.10 30.71
N LYS A 541 7.28 9.10 31.50
CA LYS A 541 7.66 10.41 31.00
C LYS A 541 8.87 10.36 30.07
N GLU A 542 9.89 9.58 30.42
CA GLU A 542 11.09 9.40 29.60
C GLU A 542 10.75 8.75 28.24
N TYR A 543 9.93 7.69 28.23
CA TYR A 543 9.50 7.06 26.99
C TYR A 543 8.63 7.97 26.13
N ARG A 544 7.73 8.73 26.75
CA ARG A 544 6.90 9.73 26.05
C ARG A 544 7.78 10.76 25.38
N ASP A 545 8.75 11.34 26.10
CA ASP A 545 9.62 12.39 25.58
C ASP A 545 10.50 11.85 24.43
N ARG A 546 11.02 10.62 24.57
CA ARG A 546 11.76 9.92 23.51
C ARG A 546 10.89 9.63 22.29
N TYR A 547 9.64 9.23 22.47
CA TYR A 547 8.70 9.04 21.37
C TYR A 547 8.42 10.38 20.66
N SER A 548 8.16 11.44 21.42
CA SER A 548 7.89 12.77 20.87
C SER A 548 9.07 13.30 20.06
N GLU A 549 10.29 13.12 20.52
CA GLU A 549 11.48 13.50 19.75
C GLU A 549 11.55 12.72 18.42
N LYS A 550 11.42 11.39 18.48
CA LYS A 550 11.50 10.55 17.28
C LYS A 550 10.38 10.81 16.27
N LEU A 551 9.15 10.99 16.74
CA LEU A 551 8.02 11.30 15.87
C LEU A 551 8.18 12.70 15.25
N SER A 552 8.65 13.69 16.03
CA SER A 552 8.94 15.03 15.52
C SER A 552 10.03 15.02 14.44
N LEU A 553 11.06 14.19 14.60
CA LEU A 553 12.10 14.00 13.56
C LEU A 553 11.51 13.42 12.28
N LEU A 554 10.61 12.44 12.37
CA LEU A 554 9.91 11.88 11.21
C LEU A 554 9.00 12.94 10.56
N MET A 555 8.21 13.67 11.36
CA MET A 555 7.35 14.75 10.88
C MET A 555 8.13 15.81 10.13
N ASN A 556 9.24 16.29 10.69
CA ASN A 556 10.13 17.26 10.04
C ASN A 556 10.77 16.70 8.76
N TYR A 557 11.13 15.41 8.73
CA TYR A 557 11.71 14.77 7.55
C TYR A 557 10.73 14.68 6.38
N TYR A 558 9.46 14.36 6.65
CA TYR A 558 8.41 14.24 5.63
C TYR A 558 7.62 15.54 5.41
N GLY A 559 7.82 16.57 6.24
CA GLY A 559 7.07 17.83 6.18
C GLY A 559 5.62 17.69 6.63
N ALA A 560 5.33 16.82 7.60
CA ALA A 560 4.02 16.72 8.24
C ALA A 560 3.92 17.76 9.37
N GLU A 561 2.86 18.55 9.37
CA GLU A 561 2.65 19.61 10.37
C GLU A 561 1.86 19.11 11.58
N HIS A 562 0.99 18.14 11.35
CA HIS A 562 0.09 17.61 12.38
C HIS A 562 0.31 16.11 12.58
N GLU A 563 0.03 15.64 13.80
CA GLU A 563 0.20 14.24 14.20
C GLU A 563 -0.64 13.28 13.34
N ASP A 564 -1.85 13.67 12.96
CA ASP A 564 -2.73 12.85 12.14
C ASP A 564 -2.21 12.66 10.71
N GLU A 565 -1.47 13.62 10.18
CA GLU A 565 -0.90 13.55 8.83
C GLU A 565 0.20 12.49 8.74
N ILE A 566 1.10 12.45 9.73
CA ILE A 566 2.18 11.47 9.80
C ILE A 566 1.63 10.07 10.06
N LEU A 567 0.63 9.92 10.93
CA LEU A 567 0.03 8.63 11.28
C LEU A 567 -0.80 8.03 10.15
N THR A 568 -1.53 8.85 9.38
CA THR A 568 -2.42 8.36 8.32
C THR A 568 -1.77 8.31 6.94
N GLY A 569 -0.61 8.94 6.75
CA GLY A 569 -0.01 9.05 5.43
C GLY A 569 -0.47 10.28 4.62
N ASN A 570 -1.48 11.00 5.11
CA ASN A 570 -2.24 11.96 4.32
C ASN A 570 -1.86 13.41 4.65
N LEU A 571 -0.83 13.91 3.98
CA LEU A 571 -0.40 15.31 4.13
C LEU A 571 -1.46 16.26 3.58
N ARG A 572 -1.82 17.30 4.36
CA ARG A 572 -2.71 18.38 3.91
C ARG A 572 -2.04 19.22 2.82
N ASN A 573 -0.77 19.56 3.00
CA ASN A 573 0.01 20.31 2.02
C ASN A 573 0.72 19.38 1.01
N LYS A 574 -0.04 18.90 0.01
CA LYS A 574 0.50 18.02 -1.03
C LYS A 574 1.39 18.74 -2.06
N SER A 575 1.42 20.08 -2.04
CA SER A 575 2.02 20.90 -3.10
C SER A 575 3.54 20.71 -3.22
N LEU A 576 4.25 20.45 -2.11
CA LEU A 576 5.69 20.17 -2.07
C LEU A 576 6.08 18.93 -2.92
N TYR A 577 5.18 17.95 -3.03
CA TYR A 577 5.46 16.65 -3.65
C TYR A 577 4.79 16.48 -5.02
N LEU A 578 3.63 17.10 -5.22
CA LEU A 578 2.85 16.99 -6.47
C LEU A 578 3.41 17.83 -7.63
N GLN A 579 4.35 18.75 -7.39
CA GLN A 579 4.92 19.58 -8.46
C GLN A 579 5.73 18.80 -9.51
N LYS A 580 6.08 17.53 -9.28
CA LYS A 580 6.94 16.77 -10.20
C LYS A 580 6.41 15.40 -10.63
N ASP A 581 5.70 14.66 -9.76
CA ASP A 581 5.26 13.29 -10.09
C ASP A 581 4.24 12.73 -9.07
N LYS A 582 3.07 12.25 -9.50
CA LYS A 582 2.07 11.62 -8.62
C LYS A 582 2.53 10.26 -8.07
N LYS A 583 3.36 9.52 -8.81
CA LYS A 583 3.87 8.20 -8.40
C LYS A 583 4.79 8.32 -7.16
N ARG A 584 5.61 9.38 -7.14
CA ARG A 584 6.53 9.68 -6.03
C ARG A 584 5.82 9.97 -4.71
N TYR A 585 4.61 10.53 -4.76
CA TYR A 585 3.83 10.77 -3.54
C TYR A 585 3.34 9.46 -2.91
N GLY A 586 2.89 8.49 -3.73
CA GLY A 586 2.53 7.16 -3.24
C GLY A 586 3.71 6.47 -2.54
N GLU A 587 4.85 6.38 -3.23
CA GLU A 587 6.07 5.78 -2.66
C GLU A 587 6.57 6.52 -1.40
N MET A 588 6.41 7.85 -1.35
CA MET A 588 6.71 8.63 -0.16
C MET A 588 5.75 8.31 0.98
N LYS A 589 4.44 8.26 0.72
CA LYS A 589 3.42 7.89 1.70
C LYS A 589 3.72 6.50 2.28
N ASP A 590 4.06 5.53 1.44
CA ASP A 590 4.39 4.18 1.89
C ASP A 590 5.63 4.17 2.78
N ARG A 591 6.70 4.88 2.38
CA ARG A 591 7.90 5.04 3.22
C ARG A 591 7.60 5.72 4.55
N MET A 592 6.73 6.72 4.54
CA MET A 592 6.30 7.43 5.74
C MET A 592 5.57 6.48 6.70
N LEU A 593 4.61 5.71 6.20
CA LEU A 593 3.88 4.71 6.99
C LEU A 593 4.80 3.59 7.51
N VAL A 594 5.76 3.13 6.70
CA VAL A 594 6.79 2.17 7.15
C VAL A 594 7.64 2.78 8.28
N GLY A 595 8.05 4.04 8.16
CA GLY A 595 8.80 4.76 9.19
C GLY A 595 8.05 4.83 10.52
N VAL A 596 6.76 5.19 10.48
CA VAL A 596 5.89 5.22 11.65
C VAL A 596 5.70 3.83 12.26
N ARG A 597 5.45 2.80 11.44
CA ARG A 597 5.33 1.41 11.93
C ARG A 597 6.61 0.93 12.60
N SER A 598 7.77 1.24 12.03
CA SER A 598 9.08 0.92 12.63
C SER A 598 9.25 1.61 14.00
N LEU A 599 8.85 2.88 14.12
CA LEU A 599 8.85 3.59 15.40
C LEU A 599 7.89 2.94 16.41
N HIS A 600 6.67 2.59 16.01
CA HIS A 600 5.71 1.92 16.89
C HIS A 600 6.23 0.56 17.38
N GLN A 601 6.86 -0.23 16.49
CA GLN A 601 7.52 -1.48 16.88
C GLN A 601 8.68 -1.26 17.87
N GLU A 602 9.45 -0.19 17.71
CA GLU A 602 10.51 0.16 18.66
C GLU A 602 9.92 0.53 20.03
N VAL A 603 8.84 1.30 20.06
CA VAL A 603 8.13 1.71 21.28
C VAL A 603 7.53 0.49 22.00
N GLU A 604 6.90 -0.43 21.27
CA GLU A 604 6.46 -1.71 21.81
C GLU A 604 7.65 -2.50 22.41
N GLY A 605 8.81 -2.46 21.76
CA GLY A 605 10.05 -3.03 22.27
C GLY A 605 10.50 -2.38 23.59
N TRP A 606 10.43 -1.05 23.72
CA TRP A 606 10.72 -0.35 24.97
C TRP A 606 9.79 -0.83 26.08
N PHE A 607 8.49 -0.97 25.79
CA PHE A 607 7.51 -1.45 26.76
C PHE A 607 7.83 -2.87 27.25
N ARG A 608 8.09 -3.81 26.33
CA ARG A 608 8.38 -5.22 26.65
C ARG A 608 9.66 -5.39 27.46
N CYS A 609 10.69 -4.57 27.20
CA CYS A 609 11.96 -4.66 27.93
C CYS A 609 11.90 -4.03 29.34
N SER A 610 10.91 -3.18 29.60
CA SER A 610 10.92 -2.29 30.78
C SER A 610 9.88 -2.66 31.84
N CYS A 611 9.00 -3.64 31.57
CA CYS A 611 8.05 -4.14 32.54
C CYS A 611 7.87 -5.66 32.44
N ALA A 612 7.68 -6.32 33.59
CA ALA A 612 7.20 -7.70 33.61
C ALA A 612 5.72 -7.73 33.20
N GLU A 613 5.24 -8.85 32.63
CA GLU A 613 3.84 -9.00 32.17
C GLU A 613 2.80 -8.61 33.24
N ARG A 614 3.13 -8.81 34.52
CA ARG A 614 2.25 -8.48 35.66
C ARG A 614 2.06 -6.98 35.88
N ASP A 615 3.02 -6.16 35.46
CA ASP A 615 3.00 -4.70 35.63
C ASP A 615 2.63 -3.96 34.32
N SER A 616 2.37 -4.70 33.23
CA SER A 616 2.04 -4.12 31.92
C SER A 616 0.83 -3.18 31.99
N SER A 617 -0.22 -3.53 32.74
CA SER A 617 -1.40 -2.66 32.90
C SER A 617 -1.08 -1.36 33.67
N ARG A 618 -0.21 -1.41 34.68
CA ARG A 618 0.21 -0.23 35.46
C ARG A 618 1.08 0.71 34.63
N MET A 619 2.02 0.14 33.87
CA MET A 619 2.88 0.91 32.96
C MET A 619 2.06 1.57 31.84
N ALA A 620 1.14 0.84 31.20
CA ALA A 620 0.28 1.40 30.17
C ALA A 620 -0.64 2.51 30.72
N SER A 621 -1.16 2.33 31.94
CA SER A 621 -1.92 3.36 32.65
C SER A 621 -1.07 4.62 32.92
N ALA A 622 0.19 4.46 33.34
CA ALA A 622 1.12 5.56 33.53
C ALA A 622 1.43 6.30 32.22
N TRP A 623 1.59 5.57 31.10
CA TRP A 623 1.78 6.16 29.76
C TRP A 623 0.58 7.00 29.33
N TYR A 624 -0.64 6.50 29.54
CA TYR A 624 -1.85 7.29 29.30
C TYR A 624 -1.90 8.53 30.21
N HIS A 625 -1.55 8.39 31.49
CA HIS A 625 -1.53 9.48 32.45
C HIS A 625 -0.59 10.61 32.06
N VAL A 626 0.67 10.32 31.73
CA VAL A 626 1.64 11.37 31.37
C VAL A 626 1.32 12.06 30.04
N THR A 627 0.49 11.46 29.19
CA THR A 627 0.08 12.06 27.90
C THR A 627 -1.19 12.89 28.02
N TYR A 628 -2.20 12.42 28.77
CA TYR A 628 -3.53 13.03 28.78
C TYR A 628 -3.81 13.90 30.01
N HIS A 629 -3.13 13.65 31.15
CA HIS A 629 -3.44 14.35 32.39
C HIS A 629 -2.98 15.82 32.31
N PRO A 630 -3.83 16.81 32.70
CA PRO A 630 -3.52 18.24 32.59
C PRO A 630 -2.19 18.65 33.25
N ASP A 631 -1.86 18.03 34.39
CA ASP A 631 -0.65 18.35 35.18
C ASP A 631 0.66 18.00 34.46
N TYR A 632 0.61 17.18 33.42
CA TYR A 632 1.78 16.64 32.74
C TYR A 632 1.91 17.08 31.27
N GLN A 633 1.06 17.97 30.76
CA GLN A 633 1.05 18.40 29.34
C GLN A 633 2.19 19.37 29.00
N PRO A 634 3.27 18.96 28.31
CA PRO A 634 4.25 19.88 27.70
C PRO A 634 3.68 20.60 26.47
N GLU A 635 4.44 21.58 25.93
CA GLU A 635 4.11 22.32 24.71
C GLU A 635 3.90 21.42 23.48
N THR A 636 4.58 20.26 23.40
CA THR A 636 4.44 19.27 22.33
C THR A 636 4.08 17.91 22.91
N THR A 637 2.82 17.53 22.79
CA THR A 637 2.31 16.22 23.26
C THR A 637 1.60 15.50 22.13
N PHE A 638 2.07 14.30 21.79
CA PHE A 638 1.43 13.43 20.79
C PHE A 638 0.47 12.46 21.45
N ARG A 639 -0.77 12.48 20.96
CA ARG A 639 -1.91 11.73 21.52
C ARG A 639 -1.83 10.23 21.26
N SER A 640 -1.11 9.82 20.21
CA SER A 640 -0.96 8.43 19.77
C SER A 640 -0.07 7.58 20.66
N PHE A 641 0.86 8.18 21.41
CA PHE A 641 1.86 7.44 22.21
C PHE A 641 1.28 6.29 23.05
N PRO A 642 0.30 6.51 23.95
CA PRO A 642 -0.25 5.42 24.74
C PRO A 642 -1.09 4.43 23.91
N TRP A 643 -1.69 4.88 22.81
CA TRP A 643 -2.52 4.06 21.93
C TRP A 643 -1.73 3.10 21.04
N ILE A 644 -0.40 3.20 21.00
CA ILE A 644 0.48 2.14 20.48
C ILE A 644 0.23 0.83 21.25
N LEU A 645 -0.06 0.92 22.57
CA LEU A 645 -0.40 -0.20 23.43
C LEU A 645 -1.91 -0.41 23.53
N SER A 646 -2.65 -0.17 22.45
CA SER A 646 -4.11 -0.22 22.42
C SER A 646 -4.69 -1.50 23.02
N ASP A 647 -4.09 -2.66 22.75
CA ASP A 647 -4.55 -3.95 23.28
C ASP A 647 -4.51 -4.00 24.82
N VAL A 648 -3.48 -3.43 25.45
CA VAL A 648 -3.34 -3.39 26.91
C VAL A 648 -4.33 -2.39 27.52
N LEU A 649 -4.46 -1.20 26.93
CA LEU A 649 -5.38 -0.15 27.42
C LEU A 649 -6.84 -0.60 27.31
N LEU A 650 -7.21 -1.21 26.19
CA LEU A 650 -8.56 -1.72 25.98
C LEU A 650 -8.88 -2.88 26.93
N ASN A 651 -7.89 -3.73 27.26
CA ASN A 651 -8.07 -4.78 28.26
C ASN A 651 -8.32 -4.22 29.67
N ILE A 652 -7.60 -3.17 30.09
CA ILE A 652 -7.86 -2.48 31.37
C ILE A 652 -9.33 -2.06 31.47
N LYS A 653 -9.85 -1.46 30.40
CA LYS A 653 -11.24 -1.00 30.34
C LYS A 653 -12.24 -2.17 30.37
N ALA A 654 -11.95 -3.25 29.64
CA ALA A 654 -12.78 -4.45 29.66
C ALA A 654 -12.88 -5.06 31.06
N VAL A 655 -11.75 -5.22 31.76
CA VAL A 655 -11.70 -5.77 33.13
C VAL A 655 -12.51 -4.91 34.10
N LYS A 656 -12.37 -3.57 34.07
CA LYS A 656 -13.17 -2.67 34.93
C LYS A 656 -14.66 -2.74 34.63
N LYS A 657 -15.04 -2.87 33.35
CA LYS A 657 -16.44 -3.01 32.95
C LYS A 657 -17.05 -4.29 33.53
N HIS A 658 -16.32 -5.41 33.50
CA HIS A 658 -16.74 -6.67 34.12
C HIS A 658 -16.90 -6.54 35.64
N GLN A 659 -15.92 -5.95 36.33
CA GLN A 659 -16.01 -5.70 37.78
C GLN A 659 -17.22 -4.81 38.15
N THR A 660 -17.53 -3.81 37.33
CA THR A 660 -18.68 -2.91 37.53
C THR A 660 -20.01 -3.63 37.28
N LEU A 661 -20.05 -4.57 36.34
CA LEU A 661 -21.22 -5.41 36.06
C LEU A 661 -21.45 -6.43 37.19
N ASP A 662 -20.40 -7.07 37.70
CA ASP A 662 -20.49 -8.02 38.82
C ASP A 662 -21.00 -7.33 40.10
N LEU A 663 -20.53 -6.11 40.39
CA LEU A 663 -21.05 -5.30 41.50
C LEU A 663 -22.52 -4.89 41.33
N LYS A 664 -22.98 -4.68 40.09
CA LYS A 664 -24.40 -4.40 39.77
C LYS A 664 -25.29 -5.65 39.86
N VAL A 665 -24.75 -6.83 39.54
CA VAL A 665 -25.46 -8.11 39.70
C VAL A 665 -25.61 -8.45 41.18
N ILE A 666 -24.54 -8.30 41.98
CA ILE A 666 -24.56 -8.56 43.43
C ILE A 666 -25.51 -7.59 44.16
N SER A 667 -25.61 -6.33 43.72
CA SER A 667 -26.55 -5.36 44.32
C SER A 667 -28.02 -5.54 43.88
N SER A 668 -28.28 -6.24 42.78
CA SER A 668 -29.64 -6.60 42.33
C SER A 668 -30.12 -7.96 42.85
N THR A 669 -29.22 -8.85 43.29
CA THR A 669 -29.58 -10.10 44.02
C THR A 669 -29.82 -9.88 45.52
N ASN A 670 -29.39 -8.74 46.07
CA ASN A 670 -29.59 -8.35 47.46
C ASN A 670 -30.78 -7.38 47.68
N ARG A 671 -31.76 -7.36 46.76
CA ARG A 671 -33.01 -6.59 46.91
C ARG A 671 -34.24 -7.49 46.93
#